data_AF-F4L6P8-F1
#
_entry.id   AF-F4L6P8-F1
#
_cell.length_a   1.000
_cell.length_b   1.000
_cell.length_c   1.000
_cell.angle_alpha   90.00
_cell.angle_beta   90.00
_cell.angle_gamma   90.00
#
_symmetry.space_group_name_H-M   'P 1'
#
loop_
_entity.id
_entity.type
_entity.pdbx_description
1 polymer ?
#
loop_
_entity_poly.entity_id
_entity_poly.type
_entity_poly.pdbx_seq_one_letter_code
_entity_poly.pdbx_strand_id
1 'polypeptide(L)'
;MKSRVFKFSSFTFLILLTINSLNAQSFSCGTVASPNHAFTIPPSSATSNQNNYNLPIHFYIITNQGTLPGLALNPNYNLVKHIRESLNFANTAFSSANMSFYPSAFTFYESSALFDAGDQLNSLYNTIHDNDAINVYIVNSYSTFIGRVGQAAQPLASVPINNVLSIRAISAPNLVHVLAHELGHYFNLDHTFRGTGGLSNPESDCTNQGDKICDTPQEPDFDIQVDCGSSTWICTSGCFSCSIPTCTTTHTVLNQSRTFTPDKKNIMGYNDQCFPDHFSLNQKEKMYNELIYNTYRAFLIQGSNPPSVPLPSENAYVYRTNNSGTSPVVSQFGSMPIQLSKTGVSPVTSTTLSTGGPYEVDRGIFLPQNITATIAPTRNGTGYLVPSWGLSLSDLIKIQQHILGTTLLPKPYAWIAADVTNNGLIQDDDKTQIQQVILGNISSFPSVPSWRMVPVFALQDPVFSSEFNSNPFTAIWTMSSGIQVGYNLALIGGTKTYFDDLEINLNNPNINQSSTFSFQAIKSGDVNFSAQVNSANTFRNEDFQPDLRTTEKYRLQSSLENCLEAGKSYSVSIAAQGNNLIYGYQLGIKFDPSHLEISGVDKGSVNYFSLDNFNLKKLKEGEFRTVWLDFEKNEKIRVSEKKDLFKMIVNPRVKVCNLDQILGLNDQTLENLFYDENSRLIDLELTASAQELKKDDINNDILLNVFPNPTSGEINFEISVQSKAKVNISLRDSFGKTVTLNQTVNAGSNKVTLTHELRSLSSGIIYYTIQLSTKAYSGTFFKI
;
A
#
# COMPACT_ATOMS: atom_id res chain seq x y z
N MET A 1 -1.85 53.32 35.17
CA MET A 1 -3.10 53.05 35.91
C MET A 1 -3.09 51.57 36.31
N LYS A 2 -2.95 51.27 37.62
CA LYS A 2 -3.12 49.97 38.35
C LYS A 2 -2.51 48.70 37.71
N SER A 3 -1.35 48.19 38.12
CA SER A 3 -1.00 47.43 39.35
C SER A 3 -1.86 46.18 39.64
N ARG A 4 -1.25 44.98 39.64
CA ARG A 4 -1.26 44.07 40.80
C ARG A 4 -0.23 42.93 40.64
N VAL A 5 0.69 42.90 41.60
CA VAL A 5 1.62 41.84 42.01
C VAL A 5 1.09 41.28 43.34
N PHE A 6 1.28 39.99 43.65
CA PHE A 6 1.50 39.35 44.98
C PHE A 6 1.49 37.81 44.74
N LYS A 7 2.47 36.93 44.97
CA LYS A 7 3.59 36.70 45.92
C LYS A 7 3.21 35.84 47.16
N PHE A 8 4.07 34.85 47.47
CA PHE A 8 4.24 34.02 48.70
C PHE A 8 3.35 32.76 48.90
N SER A 9 3.77 31.65 49.53
CA SER A 9 4.91 31.35 50.43
C SER A 9 5.28 29.84 50.49
N SER A 10 6.55 29.54 50.79
CA SER A 10 6.97 28.35 51.56
C SER A 10 6.69 28.55 53.06
N PHE A 11 6.36 27.49 53.81
CA PHE A 11 6.76 27.36 55.23
C PHE A 11 6.71 25.91 55.70
N THR A 12 7.69 25.59 56.55
CA THR A 12 8.00 24.29 57.15
C THR A 12 7.46 24.22 58.60
N PHE A 13 7.50 23.02 59.19
CA PHE A 13 7.67 22.65 60.62
C PHE A 13 6.47 22.02 61.40
N LEU A 14 6.65 20.72 61.74
CA LEU A 14 6.80 20.14 63.11
C LEU A 14 5.66 19.34 63.83
N ILE A 15 5.98 18.07 64.12
CA ILE A 15 5.75 17.20 65.33
C ILE A 15 4.32 16.81 65.80
N LEU A 16 4.03 15.50 65.97
CA LEU A 16 3.89 14.78 67.27
C LEU A 16 3.51 13.28 67.12
N LEU A 17 4.14 12.43 67.94
CA LEU A 17 3.79 11.03 68.23
C LEU A 17 2.51 10.93 69.10
N THR A 18 1.73 9.85 68.94
CA THR A 18 1.15 9.04 70.04
C THR A 18 0.78 7.62 69.58
N ILE A 19 0.76 6.69 70.56
CA ILE A 19 0.73 5.21 70.47
C ILE A 19 -0.62 4.66 71.01
N ASN A 20 -0.91 3.38 70.72
CA ASN A 20 -1.88 2.40 71.30
C ASN A 20 -3.29 2.34 70.68
N SER A 21 -3.96 1.19 70.47
CA SER A 21 -3.70 -0.25 70.66
C SER A 21 -4.97 -1.06 70.29
N LEU A 22 -4.81 -2.36 69.93
CA LEU A 22 -5.78 -3.49 70.02
C LEU A 22 -7.00 -3.44 69.05
N ASN A 23 -7.36 -4.47 68.27
CA ASN A 23 -7.62 -5.87 68.64
C ASN A 23 -7.57 -6.78 67.39
N ALA A 24 -6.94 -7.95 67.50
CA ALA A 24 -7.45 -9.19 66.92
C ALA A 24 -6.92 -10.37 67.75
N GLN A 25 -7.79 -10.94 68.57
CA GLN A 25 -7.54 -12.16 69.32
C GLN A 25 -7.61 -13.39 68.41
N SER A 26 -6.78 -14.35 68.81
CA SER A 26 -6.43 -15.69 68.33
C SER A 26 -7.54 -16.73 68.34
N PHE A 27 -7.29 -17.86 67.66
CA PHE A 27 -7.37 -19.28 68.12
C PHE A 27 -7.47 -20.19 66.85
N SER A 28 -6.77 -21.31 66.62
CA SER A 28 -5.84 -22.15 67.39
C SER A 28 -5.03 -23.00 66.39
N CYS A 29 -3.72 -23.13 66.57
CA CYS A 29 -2.94 -24.22 65.97
C CYS A 29 -2.97 -25.42 66.93
N GLY A 30 -3.41 -26.58 66.45
CA GLY A 30 -3.40 -27.85 67.18
C GLY A 30 -2.25 -28.75 66.76
N THR A 31 -1.21 -28.76 67.58
CA THR A 31 -0.22 -29.81 67.93
C THR A 31 0.15 -30.96 66.97
N VAL A 32 1.39 -30.86 66.48
CA VAL A 32 2.53 -31.81 66.43
C VAL A 32 2.30 -33.32 66.61
N ALA A 33 2.86 -34.09 65.66
CA ALA A 33 3.69 -35.26 65.95
C ALA A 33 5.08 -35.06 65.31
N SER A 34 6.13 -35.50 66.00
CA SER A 34 7.58 -35.31 65.74
C SER A 34 8.30 -36.55 66.32
N PRO A 35 9.60 -36.88 66.06
CA PRO A 35 10.57 -36.55 64.99
C PRO A 35 11.35 -37.79 64.45
N ASN A 36 12.35 -37.52 63.59
CA ASN A 36 13.55 -38.31 63.22
C ASN A 36 13.49 -38.92 61.81
N HIS A 37 14.08 -38.33 60.77
CA HIS A 37 15.49 -37.93 60.69
C HIS A 37 15.65 -36.61 59.92
N ALA A 38 16.35 -35.67 60.54
CA ALA A 38 16.87 -34.51 59.84
C ALA A 38 17.99 -34.95 58.90
N PHE A 39 17.84 -34.68 57.61
CA PHE A 39 18.97 -34.33 56.76
C PHE A 39 18.89 -32.84 56.49
N THR A 40 19.78 -32.09 57.14
CA THR A 40 20.17 -30.74 56.73
C THR A 40 20.72 -30.82 55.32
N ILE A 41 19.93 -30.41 54.33
CA ILE A 41 20.47 -29.77 53.14
C ILE A 41 20.78 -28.34 53.60
N PRO A 42 22.02 -27.83 53.43
CA PRO A 42 22.30 -26.45 53.79
C PRO A 42 21.33 -25.54 53.04
N PRO A 43 20.85 -24.44 53.64
CA PRO A 43 20.18 -23.42 52.85
C PRO A 43 21.22 -22.97 51.84
N SER A 44 21.04 -23.29 50.56
CA SER A 44 21.67 -22.51 49.52
C SER A 44 20.98 -21.14 49.58
N SER A 45 21.54 -20.29 50.43
CA SER A 45 21.64 -18.87 50.14
C SER A 45 22.36 -18.73 48.80
N ALA A 46 21.65 -18.98 47.71
CA ALA A 46 22.01 -18.55 46.38
C ALA A 46 21.02 -17.45 46.04
N THR A 47 21.36 -16.23 46.45
CA THR A 47 21.24 -15.13 45.51
C THR A 47 22.13 -15.49 44.32
N SER A 48 21.64 -16.35 43.41
CA SER A 48 22.38 -16.67 42.21
C SER A 48 22.28 -15.43 41.32
N ASN A 49 23.41 -14.78 41.10
CA ASN A 49 23.61 -13.98 39.90
C ASN A 49 23.49 -14.93 38.70
N GLN A 50 22.26 -15.29 38.32
CA GLN A 50 22.03 -15.99 37.07
C GLN A 50 22.25 -14.99 35.94
N ASN A 51 23.23 -15.29 35.09
CA ASN A 51 23.45 -14.51 33.88
C ASN A 51 22.29 -14.72 32.92
N ASN A 52 21.86 -13.64 32.26
CA ASN A 52 20.93 -13.71 31.14
C ASN A 52 21.69 -14.13 29.88
N TYR A 53 21.28 -15.26 29.29
CA TYR A 53 21.84 -15.76 28.05
C TYR A 53 20.94 -15.44 26.87
N ASN A 54 21.51 -14.82 25.85
CA ASN A 54 20.85 -14.59 24.56
C ASN A 54 21.48 -15.53 23.53
N LEU A 55 20.71 -16.51 23.06
CA LEU A 55 21.18 -17.69 22.37
C LEU A 55 20.88 -17.61 20.85
N PRO A 56 21.86 -17.90 19.99
CA PRO A 56 21.67 -17.86 18.54
C PRO A 56 20.83 -19.02 18.02
N ILE A 57 19.84 -18.73 17.17
CA ILE A 57 19.07 -19.69 16.39
C ILE A 57 19.39 -19.51 14.90
N HIS A 58 19.72 -20.57 14.19
CA HIS A 58 19.77 -20.58 12.72
C HIS A 58 18.53 -21.29 12.19
N PHE A 59 17.71 -20.58 11.41
CA PHE A 59 16.56 -21.16 10.74
C PHE A 59 16.91 -21.71 9.34
N TYR A 60 16.72 -23.01 9.13
CA TYR A 60 16.81 -23.67 7.83
C TYR A 60 15.41 -23.87 7.24
N ILE A 61 15.08 -23.18 6.16
CA ILE A 61 13.79 -23.29 5.47
C ILE A 61 13.94 -24.31 4.34
N ILE A 62 13.29 -25.46 4.47
CA ILE A 62 13.35 -26.50 3.44
C ILE A 62 12.30 -26.22 2.36
N THR A 63 12.75 -26.05 1.11
CA THR A 63 11.88 -25.73 -0.04
C THR A 63 11.79 -26.90 -1.03
N ASN A 64 10.74 -26.91 -1.85
CA ASN A 64 10.55 -27.87 -2.93
C ASN A 64 10.07 -27.19 -4.21
N GLN A 65 10.88 -27.24 -5.26
CA GLN A 65 10.74 -26.50 -6.51
C GLN A 65 10.45 -25.01 -6.27
N GLY A 66 11.12 -24.41 -5.29
CA GLY A 66 10.91 -23.01 -4.89
C GLY A 66 9.61 -22.76 -4.11
N THR A 67 8.83 -23.79 -3.77
CA THR A 67 7.68 -23.72 -2.87
C THR A 67 8.15 -23.67 -1.42
N LEU A 68 7.63 -22.71 -0.64
CA LEU A 68 7.90 -22.61 0.79
C LEU A 68 7.08 -23.66 1.57
N PRO A 69 7.60 -24.16 2.70
CA PRO A 69 6.84 -25.05 3.56
C PRO A 69 5.61 -24.32 4.12
N GLY A 70 4.48 -25.02 4.26
CA GLY A 70 3.22 -24.45 4.75
C GLY A 70 2.34 -23.82 3.66
N LEU A 71 2.92 -23.26 2.59
CA LEU A 71 2.15 -22.74 1.44
C LEU A 71 1.40 -23.85 0.68
N ALA A 72 1.98 -25.06 0.63
CA ALA A 72 1.32 -26.21 0.04
C ALA A 72 0.05 -26.64 0.82
N LEU A 73 -0.04 -26.29 2.10
CA LEU A 73 -1.16 -26.64 2.99
C LEU A 73 -2.16 -25.51 3.13
N ASN A 74 -1.69 -24.26 3.15
CA ASN A 74 -2.51 -23.07 3.25
C ASN A 74 -1.93 -21.96 2.35
N PRO A 75 -2.62 -21.56 1.27
CA PRO A 75 -2.14 -20.52 0.36
C PRO A 75 -2.01 -19.13 1.02
N ASN A 76 -2.60 -18.93 2.20
CA ASN A 76 -2.48 -17.71 3.01
C ASN A 76 -1.41 -17.81 4.11
N TYR A 77 -0.59 -18.87 4.12
CA TYR A 77 0.45 -19.05 5.13
C TYR A 77 1.53 -17.96 5.04
N ASN A 78 1.88 -17.37 6.19
CA ASN A 78 2.90 -16.34 6.34
C ASN A 78 4.02 -16.88 7.23
N LEU A 79 5.14 -17.23 6.60
CA LEU A 79 6.27 -17.89 7.26
C LEU A 79 7.03 -16.94 8.19
N VAL A 80 7.23 -15.67 7.79
CA VAL A 80 7.92 -14.69 8.65
C VAL A 80 7.11 -14.45 9.93
N LYS A 81 5.79 -14.30 9.81
CA LYS A 81 4.86 -14.13 10.94
C LYS A 81 4.91 -15.34 11.87
N HIS A 82 4.85 -16.56 11.31
CA HIS A 82 4.98 -17.77 12.12
C HIS A 82 6.29 -17.79 12.92
N ILE A 83 7.43 -17.56 12.27
CA ILE A 83 8.74 -17.51 12.96
C ILE A 83 8.75 -16.44 14.05
N ARG A 84 8.23 -15.24 13.76
CA ARG A 84 8.20 -14.13 14.72
C ARG A 84 7.33 -14.44 15.93
N GLU A 85 6.11 -14.92 15.71
CA GLU A 85 5.18 -15.25 16.79
C GLU A 85 5.73 -16.38 17.66
N SER A 86 6.28 -17.43 17.05
CA SER A 86 6.91 -18.54 17.78
C SER A 86 8.15 -18.11 18.56
N LEU A 87 9.01 -17.25 17.98
CA LEU A 87 10.19 -16.75 18.67
C LEU A 87 9.83 -15.80 19.83
N ASN A 88 8.84 -14.93 19.63
CA ASN A 88 8.34 -14.04 20.69
C ASN A 88 7.72 -14.84 21.84
N PHE A 89 6.95 -15.87 21.51
CA PHE A 89 6.39 -16.78 22.52
C PHE A 89 7.52 -17.49 23.28
N ALA A 90 8.50 -18.07 22.58
CA ALA A 90 9.65 -18.74 23.21
C ALA A 90 10.42 -17.79 24.13
N ASN A 91 10.74 -16.57 23.67
CA ASN A 91 11.40 -15.57 24.50
C ASN A 91 10.60 -15.19 25.75
N THR A 92 9.28 -15.14 25.65
CA THR A 92 8.41 -14.89 26.80
C THR A 92 8.47 -16.06 27.79
N ALA A 93 8.31 -17.29 27.30
CA ALA A 93 8.31 -18.50 28.13
C ALA A 93 9.64 -18.74 28.84
N PHE A 94 10.77 -18.49 28.16
CA PHE A 94 12.12 -18.72 28.67
C PHE A 94 12.71 -17.53 29.45
N SER A 95 12.08 -16.35 29.40
CA SER A 95 12.59 -15.13 30.08
C SER A 95 12.90 -15.35 31.57
N SER A 96 12.00 -16.04 32.28
CA SER A 96 12.17 -16.37 33.70
C SER A 96 13.15 -17.50 33.99
N ALA A 97 13.65 -18.19 32.95
CA ALA A 97 14.81 -19.08 33.02
C ALA A 97 16.12 -18.34 32.69
N ASN A 98 16.11 -17.00 32.57
CA ASN A 98 17.26 -16.19 32.17
C ASN A 98 17.84 -16.58 30.80
N MET A 99 16.97 -17.05 29.90
CA MET A 99 17.30 -17.45 28.54
C MET A 99 16.42 -16.68 27.54
N SER A 100 17.03 -16.28 26.44
CA SER A 100 16.39 -15.63 25.31
C SER A 100 17.07 -16.09 24.02
N PHE A 101 16.44 -15.84 22.88
CA PHE A 101 16.80 -16.36 21.58
C PHE A 101 16.68 -15.28 20.52
N TYR A 102 17.60 -15.29 19.56
CA TYR A 102 17.58 -14.40 18.42
C TYR A 102 17.95 -15.13 17.13
N PRO A 103 17.41 -14.71 15.96
CA PRO A 103 17.83 -15.27 14.69
C PRO A 103 19.26 -14.83 14.39
N SER A 104 20.13 -15.78 14.09
CA SER A 104 21.52 -15.55 13.68
C SER A 104 21.70 -15.66 12.16
N ALA A 105 20.89 -16.49 11.50
CA ALA A 105 20.86 -16.64 10.05
C ALA A 105 19.56 -17.33 9.58
N PHE A 106 19.28 -17.16 8.28
CA PHE A 106 18.22 -17.85 7.55
C PHE A 106 18.82 -18.50 6.30
N THR A 107 18.71 -19.83 6.18
CA THR A 107 19.19 -20.57 5.01
C THR A 107 18.04 -21.25 4.29
N PHE A 108 17.96 -21.05 2.98
CA PHE A 108 17.02 -21.73 2.09
C PHE A 108 17.68 -22.97 1.52
N TYR A 109 17.09 -24.13 1.76
CA TYR A 109 17.63 -25.39 1.27
C TYR A 109 16.60 -26.12 0.41
N GLU A 110 16.91 -26.26 -0.87
CA GLU A 110 16.04 -26.89 -1.87
C GLU A 110 16.19 -28.42 -1.82
N SER A 111 15.13 -29.11 -1.36
CA SER A 111 15.12 -30.57 -1.25
C SER A 111 13.71 -31.14 -1.13
N SER A 112 13.23 -31.79 -2.19
CA SER A 112 11.97 -32.53 -2.18
C SER A 112 11.96 -33.70 -1.17
N ALA A 113 13.13 -34.28 -0.87
CA ALA A 113 13.25 -35.40 0.07
C ALA A 113 13.10 -34.97 1.54
N LEU A 114 13.46 -33.73 1.87
CA LEU A 114 13.40 -33.18 3.22
C LEU A 114 12.18 -32.25 3.42
N PHE A 115 11.50 -31.86 2.34
CA PHE A 115 10.35 -30.94 2.38
C PHE A 115 9.20 -31.50 3.22
N ASP A 116 8.85 -32.76 2.99
CA ASP A 116 7.93 -33.54 3.81
C ASP A 116 8.74 -34.54 4.65
N ALA A 117 9.59 -34.00 5.54
CA ALA A 117 10.56 -34.77 6.31
C ALA A 117 9.90 -35.98 7.00
N GLY A 118 10.41 -37.19 6.77
CA GLY A 118 10.16 -38.30 7.71
C GLY A 118 10.77 -37.98 9.09
N ASP A 119 10.56 -38.84 10.10
CA ASP A 119 11.08 -38.72 11.48
C ASP A 119 12.63 -38.71 11.63
N GLN A 120 13.36 -38.01 10.76
CA GLN A 120 14.80 -38.13 10.55
C GLN A 120 15.52 -36.80 10.80
N LEU A 121 15.52 -36.31 12.04
CA LEU A 121 16.40 -35.19 12.46
C LEU A 121 17.88 -35.42 12.07
N ASN A 122 18.32 -36.68 12.05
CA ASN A 122 19.63 -37.09 11.54
C ASN A 122 19.88 -36.67 10.08
N SER A 123 18.90 -36.87 9.21
CA SER A 123 19.02 -36.54 7.79
C SER A 123 19.09 -35.03 7.58
N LEU A 124 18.31 -34.25 8.34
CA LEU A 124 18.38 -32.79 8.34
C LEU A 124 19.77 -32.30 8.81
N TYR A 125 20.21 -32.75 9.99
CA TYR A 125 21.49 -32.37 10.59
C TYR A 125 22.70 -32.72 9.72
N ASN A 126 22.76 -33.95 9.21
CA ASN A 126 23.87 -34.40 8.38
C ASN A 126 23.91 -33.70 7.00
N THR A 127 22.79 -33.10 6.58
CA THR A 127 22.73 -32.37 5.32
C THR A 127 23.29 -30.97 5.45
N ILE A 128 22.87 -30.22 6.47
CA ILE A 128 23.25 -28.80 6.61
C ILE A 128 23.09 -28.33 8.05
N HIS A 129 24.15 -27.88 8.72
CA HIS A 129 24.07 -27.33 10.08
C HIS A 129 25.20 -26.34 10.36
N ASP A 130 25.01 -25.54 11.39
CA ASP A 130 26.01 -24.69 12.01
C ASP A 130 26.40 -25.25 13.39
N ASN A 131 27.65 -25.04 13.78
CA ASN A 131 28.21 -25.55 15.03
C ASN A 131 28.14 -24.54 16.19
N ASP A 132 27.78 -23.29 15.89
CA ASP A 132 27.76 -22.15 16.81
C ASP A 132 26.34 -21.61 17.06
N ALA A 133 25.30 -22.29 16.55
CA ALA A 133 23.90 -21.94 16.74
C ALA A 133 22.99 -23.14 17.01
N ILE A 134 21.79 -22.87 17.53
CA ILE A 134 20.70 -23.86 17.60
C ILE A 134 20.11 -24.00 16.19
N ASN A 135 20.20 -25.19 15.60
CA ASN A 135 19.72 -25.45 14.24
C ASN A 135 18.22 -25.77 14.25
N VAL A 136 17.40 -24.88 13.69
CA VAL A 136 15.93 -25.02 13.63
C VAL A 136 15.50 -25.22 12.17
N TYR A 137 14.97 -26.38 11.85
CA TYR A 137 14.53 -26.71 10.49
C TYR A 137 13.02 -26.50 10.36
N ILE A 138 12.59 -25.78 9.33
CA ILE A 138 11.18 -25.58 9.02
C ILE A 138 10.82 -26.44 7.80
N VAL A 139 9.92 -27.39 8.03
CA VAL A 139 9.47 -28.39 7.05
C VAL A 139 7.97 -28.28 6.77
N ASN A 140 7.49 -28.80 5.65
CA ASN A 140 6.09 -28.70 5.25
C ASN A 140 5.19 -29.68 6.02
N SER A 141 5.63 -30.93 6.15
CA SER A 141 4.90 -31.97 6.87
C SER A 141 5.83 -33.06 7.39
N TYR A 142 5.29 -33.93 8.27
CA TYR A 142 5.96 -35.14 8.72
C TYR A 142 5.31 -36.37 8.09
N SER A 143 6.11 -37.24 7.45
CA SER A 143 5.57 -38.32 6.60
C SER A 143 5.06 -39.55 7.36
N THR A 144 5.39 -39.70 8.65
CA THR A 144 5.23 -40.94 9.43
C THR A 144 4.17 -40.88 10.52
N PHE A 145 3.69 -39.69 10.91
CA PHE A 145 2.68 -39.53 11.96
C PHE A 145 1.70 -38.40 11.67
N ILE A 146 0.42 -38.74 11.52
CA ILE A 146 -0.66 -37.77 11.31
C ILE A 146 -0.78 -36.92 12.59
N GLY A 147 -0.51 -35.61 12.48
CA GLY A 147 -0.68 -34.65 13.59
C GLY A 147 0.60 -34.22 14.29
N ARG A 148 1.78 -34.74 13.94
CA ARG A 148 3.05 -34.22 14.46
C ARG A 148 3.30 -32.78 13.99
N VAL A 149 3.75 -31.92 14.89
CA VAL A 149 4.02 -30.49 14.62
C VAL A 149 5.45 -30.06 14.90
N GLY A 150 6.23 -30.86 15.65
CA GLY A 150 7.64 -30.61 15.92
C GLY A 150 8.39 -31.88 16.32
N GLN A 151 9.72 -31.78 16.37
CA GLN A 151 10.62 -32.79 16.92
C GLN A 151 11.96 -32.14 17.32
N ALA A 152 12.51 -32.47 18.48
CA ALA A 152 13.83 -32.04 18.91
C ALA A 152 14.74 -33.21 19.31
N ALA A 153 16.05 -33.03 19.13
CA ALA A 153 17.03 -33.94 19.68
C ALA A 153 17.28 -33.62 21.15
N GLN A 154 16.90 -34.55 22.04
CA GLN A 154 17.30 -34.49 23.44
C GLN A 154 18.81 -34.74 23.58
N PRO A 155 19.49 -34.10 24.55
CA PRO A 155 20.92 -34.23 24.73
C PRO A 155 21.30 -35.65 25.17
N LEU A 156 21.94 -36.40 24.28
CA LEU A 156 22.45 -37.75 24.55
C LEU A 156 23.97 -37.78 24.31
N ALA A 157 24.73 -38.29 25.28
CA ALA A 157 26.20 -38.23 25.30
C ALA A 157 26.91 -38.97 24.16
N SER A 158 26.19 -39.62 23.24
CA SER A 158 26.72 -40.45 22.17
C SER A 158 26.15 -40.14 20.78
N VAL A 159 25.37 -39.06 20.61
CA VAL A 159 24.68 -38.77 19.34
C VAL A 159 25.13 -37.42 18.76
N PRO A 160 25.57 -37.36 17.48
CA PRO A 160 26.03 -36.12 16.84
C PRO A 160 24.97 -35.01 16.75
N ILE A 161 23.68 -35.37 16.79
CA ILE A 161 22.56 -34.48 16.49
C ILE A 161 22.06 -33.67 17.69
N ASN A 162 22.82 -33.56 18.77
CA ASN A 162 22.36 -32.84 19.95
C ASN A 162 21.95 -31.39 19.64
N ASN A 163 22.36 -30.80 18.51
CA ASN A 163 22.17 -29.38 18.21
C ASN A 163 21.04 -29.05 17.22
N VAL A 164 20.01 -29.89 17.11
CA VAL A 164 18.92 -29.71 16.13
C VAL A 164 17.51 -29.90 16.71
N LEU A 165 16.57 -29.10 16.20
CA LEU A 165 15.14 -29.37 16.23
C LEU A 165 14.48 -29.03 14.89
N SER A 166 13.33 -29.62 14.59
CA SER A 166 12.50 -29.31 13.44
C SER A 166 11.09 -28.95 13.86
N ILE A 167 10.48 -27.99 13.16
CA ILE A 167 9.08 -27.60 13.35
C ILE A 167 8.36 -27.60 12.01
N ARG A 168 7.08 -27.95 12.04
CA ARG A 168 6.21 -27.89 10.87
C ARG A 168 5.81 -26.44 10.60
N ALA A 169 5.77 -26.06 9.33
CA ALA A 169 5.22 -24.81 8.87
C ALA A 169 3.69 -24.80 9.02
N ILE A 170 3.21 -24.40 10.19
CA ILE A 170 1.79 -24.30 10.52
C ILE A 170 1.49 -22.94 11.16
N SER A 171 0.50 -22.22 10.65
CA SER A 171 0.08 -20.92 11.20
C SER A 171 -1.27 -21.10 11.87
N ALA A 172 -1.25 -21.53 13.13
CA ALA A 172 -2.44 -21.60 13.96
C ALA A 172 -2.16 -20.90 15.30
N PRO A 173 -3.01 -19.97 15.77
CA PRO A 173 -2.76 -19.21 17.00
C PRO A 173 -2.51 -20.09 18.23
N ASN A 174 -3.09 -21.29 18.27
CA ASN A 174 -2.90 -22.25 19.35
C ASN A 174 -1.62 -23.08 19.24
N LEU A 175 -0.87 -23.01 18.12
CA LEU A 175 0.35 -23.77 17.86
C LEU A 175 1.62 -22.90 17.84
N VAL A 176 1.53 -21.60 18.18
CA VAL A 176 2.70 -20.71 18.27
C VAL A 176 3.74 -21.20 19.29
N HIS A 177 3.30 -21.98 20.28
CA HIS A 177 4.11 -22.53 21.36
C HIS A 177 5.04 -23.67 20.94
N VAL A 178 4.86 -24.27 19.75
CA VAL A 178 5.60 -25.47 19.32
C VAL A 178 7.12 -25.25 19.34
N LEU A 179 7.61 -24.08 18.92
CA LEU A 179 9.05 -23.78 19.03
C LEU A 179 9.53 -23.81 20.49
N ALA A 180 8.76 -23.26 21.43
CA ALA A 180 9.11 -23.28 22.84
C ALA A 180 9.08 -24.71 23.41
N HIS A 181 8.12 -25.53 22.99
CA HIS A 181 8.03 -26.95 23.35
C HIS A 181 9.28 -27.72 22.89
N GLU A 182 9.66 -27.58 21.61
CA GLU A 182 10.84 -28.25 21.06
C GLU A 182 12.15 -27.73 21.68
N LEU A 183 12.21 -26.44 22.01
CA LEU A 183 13.33 -25.88 22.79
C LEU A 183 13.37 -26.48 24.20
N GLY A 184 12.23 -26.77 24.81
CA GLY A 184 12.18 -27.49 26.09
C GLY A 184 12.86 -28.86 26.00
N HIS A 185 12.53 -29.65 24.98
CA HIS A 185 13.24 -30.90 24.69
C HIS A 185 14.73 -30.72 24.39
N TYR A 186 15.07 -29.70 23.61
CA TYR A 186 16.46 -29.34 23.33
C TYR A 186 17.26 -29.09 24.62
N PHE A 187 16.62 -28.50 25.63
CA PHE A 187 17.14 -28.28 26.98
C PHE A 187 16.69 -29.35 27.99
N ASN A 188 16.53 -30.59 27.52
CA ASN A 188 16.40 -31.79 28.35
C ASN A 188 15.12 -31.88 29.19
N LEU A 189 14.04 -31.24 28.75
CA LEU A 189 12.70 -31.51 29.28
C LEU A 189 12.10 -32.74 28.61
N ASP A 190 11.36 -33.52 29.38
CA ASP A 190 10.48 -34.58 28.89
C ASP A 190 9.05 -34.03 28.82
N HIS A 191 8.16 -34.69 28.07
CA HIS A 191 6.73 -34.35 28.18
C HIS A 191 6.24 -34.63 29.59
N THR A 192 5.29 -33.82 30.09
CA THR A 192 4.67 -33.97 31.42
C THR A 192 4.03 -35.34 31.68
N PHE A 193 3.69 -36.07 30.61
CA PHE A 193 3.08 -37.40 30.65
C PHE A 193 4.05 -38.58 30.40
N ARG A 194 5.34 -38.33 30.11
CA ARG A 194 6.33 -39.39 29.82
C ARG A 194 6.69 -40.19 31.07
N GLY A 195 7.15 -41.43 30.87
CA GLY A 195 7.73 -42.26 31.94
C GLY A 195 6.71 -43.00 32.82
N THR A 196 5.43 -43.03 32.45
CA THR A 196 4.38 -43.63 33.28
C THR A 196 4.14 -45.11 33.00
N GLY A 197 4.62 -45.66 31.87
CA GLY A 197 4.86 -47.09 31.61
C GLY A 197 3.76 -48.07 32.07
N GLY A 198 2.51 -47.62 32.11
CA GLY A 198 1.49 -48.25 32.94
C GLY A 198 1.90 -48.40 34.41
N LEU A 199 1.41 -47.49 35.28
CA LEU A 199 1.13 -47.79 36.70
C LEU A 199 2.30 -47.90 37.69
N SER A 200 3.37 -47.13 37.54
CA SER A 200 4.33 -47.01 38.65
C SER A 200 3.92 -45.91 39.65
N ASN A 201 3.70 -46.36 40.89
CA ASN A 201 3.49 -45.72 42.21
C ASN A 201 3.31 -44.20 42.38
N PRO A 202 2.56 -43.75 43.43
CA PRO A 202 2.50 -42.34 43.78
C PRO A 202 3.75 -41.95 44.56
N GLU A 203 4.29 -40.78 44.23
CA GLU A 203 4.93 -39.84 45.15
C GLU A 203 6.28 -40.14 45.82
N SER A 204 6.94 -41.29 45.70
CA SER A 204 8.21 -41.42 46.45
C SER A 204 9.43 -40.79 45.77
N ASP A 205 9.41 -40.60 44.44
CA ASP A 205 10.62 -40.19 43.71
C ASP A 205 10.34 -39.48 42.36
N CYS A 206 9.86 -38.24 42.42
CA CYS A 206 9.75 -37.33 41.28
C CYS A 206 11.08 -36.96 40.62
N THR A 207 12.22 -37.45 41.16
CA THR A 207 13.54 -37.23 40.55
C THR A 207 13.93 -38.35 39.58
N ASN A 208 13.29 -39.51 39.67
CA ASN A 208 13.60 -40.69 38.84
C ASN A 208 12.39 -41.27 38.07
N GLN A 209 11.18 -40.76 38.29
CA GLN A 209 9.94 -41.20 37.63
C GLN A 209 9.24 -40.03 36.91
N GLY A 210 8.37 -40.33 35.95
CA GLY A 210 7.66 -39.31 35.16
C GLY A 210 8.58 -38.53 34.21
N ASP A 211 8.35 -37.21 34.12
CA ASP A 211 9.22 -36.24 33.44
C ASP A 211 10.47 -35.84 34.27
N LYS A 212 10.59 -36.43 35.48
CA LYS A 212 11.65 -36.22 36.46
C LYS A 212 11.67 -34.81 37.04
N ILE A 213 10.51 -34.18 37.17
CA ILE A 213 10.36 -32.83 37.69
C ILE A 213 9.28 -32.83 38.79
N CYS A 214 9.63 -32.30 39.96
CA CYS A 214 8.78 -32.45 41.15
C CYS A 214 7.62 -31.46 41.26
N ASP A 215 7.66 -30.35 40.51
CA ASP A 215 6.61 -29.32 40.52
C ASP A 215 5.70 -29.39 39.27
N THR A 216 5.91 -30.37 38.40
CA THR A 216 4.99 -30.73 37.32
C THR A 216 4.08 -31.86 37.82
N PRO A 217 2.76 -31.64 37.88
CA PRO A 217 1.84 -32.71 38.25
C PRO A 217 1.96 -33.87 37.25
N GLN A 218 2.00 -35.11 37.75
CA GLN A 218 2.02 -36.28 36.89
C GLN A 218 0.75 -36.35 36.04
N GLU A 219 0.90 -36.63 34.75
CA GLU A 219 -0.20 -36.78 33.80
C GLU A 219 -0.26 -38.22 33.26
N PRO A 220 -1.46 -38.76 32.97
CA PRO A 220 -1.57 -40.06 32.31
C PRO A 220 -0.93 -40.03 30.92
N ASP A 221 -0.29 -41.14 30.50
CA ASP A 221 0.36 -41.24 29.19
C ASP A 221 -0.61 -40.93 28.05
N PHE A 222 -0.18 -40.06 27.14
CA PHE A 222 -0.93 -39.68 25.95
C PHE A 222 -0.81 -40.74 24.82
N ASP A 223 0.15 -41.67 24.91
CA ASP A 223 0.37 -42.72 23.91
C ASP A 223 -0.69 -43.84 23.95
N ILE A 224 -1.59 -43.80 24.93
CA ILE A 224 -2.80 -44.60 24.89
C ILE A 224 -3.87 -43.76 24.19
N GLN A 225 -4.11 -44.03 22.90
CA GLN A 225 -5.41 -43.72 22.27
C GLN A 225 -6.51 -44.47 23.03
N VAL A 226 -6.92 -43.98 24.21
CA VAL A 226 -8.02 -44.56 24.96
C VAL A 226 -9.30 -44.07 24.29
N ASP A 227 -9.82 -44.91 23.40
CA ASP A 227 -11.21 -44.85 22.98
C ASP A 227 -12.06 -44.88 24.27
N CYS A 228 -12.68 -43.75 24.61
CA CYS A 228 -13.50 -43.58 25.81
C CYS A 228 -14.81 -44.38 25.63
N GLY A 229 -14.72 -45.71 25.72
CA GLY A 229 -15.85 -46.59 25.46
C GLY A 229 -15.69 -48.05 25.90
N SER A 230 -14.51 -48.47 26.40
CA SER A 230 -14.34 -49.84 26.91
C SER A 230 -14.63 -49.94 28.42
N SER A 231 -15.27 -51.04 28.82
CA SER A 231 -15.85 -51.29 30.15
C SER A 231 -14.84 -51.39 31.32
N THR A 232 -13.57 -51.07 31.09
CA THR A 232 -12.50 -51.08 32.10
C THR A 232 -11.95 -49.69 32.42
N TRP A 233 -12.36 -48.64 31.70
CA TRP A 233 -11.84 -47.28 31.84
C TRP A 233 -12.98 -46.27 31.91
N ILE A 234 -13.20 -45.64 33.08
CA ILE A 234 -14.17 -44.56 33.25
C ILE A 234 -13.43 -43.24 33.08
N CYS A 235 -13.37 -42.71 31.87
CA CYS A 235 -12.94 -41.33 31.64
C CYS A 235 -14.13 -40.40 31.91
N THR A 236 -14.03 -39.51 32.89
CA THR A 236 -14.88 -38.33 32.93
C THR A 236 -14.43 -37.41 31.79
N SER A 237 -15.19 -37.40 30.70
CA SER A 237 -14.93 -36.73 29.41
C SER A 237 -14.80 -35.18 29.45
N GLY A 238 -14.51 -34.59 30.61
CA GLY A 238 -14.41 -33.15 30.82
C GLY A 238 -12.99 -32.60 30.97
N CYS A 239 -11.98 -33.40 31.34
CA CYS A 239 -10.68 -32.85 31.77
C CYS A 239 -9.79 -32.32 30.65
N PHE A 240 -10.06 -32.65 29.39
CA PHE A 240 -9.33 -32.11 28.24
C PHE A 240 -9.89 -30.77 27.76
N SER A 241 -11.07 -30.37 28.25
CA SER A 241 -11.63 -29.05 27.96
C SER A 241 -11.03 -27.99 28.88
N CYS A 242 -10.73 -26.83 28.29
CA CYS A 242 -10.24 -25.63 28.97
C CYS A 242 -11.35 -24.90 29.72
N SER A 243 -12.61 -25.27 29.46
CA SER A 243 -13.78 -24.77 30.17
C SER A 243 -13.92 -25.35 31.58
N ILE A 244 -13.09 -26.34 31.95
CA ILE A 244 -13.08 -26.95 33.28
C ILE A 244 -11.77 -26.58 34.00
N PRO A 245 -11.78 -25.57 34.89
CA PRO A 245 -10.56 -25.00 35.49
C PRO A 245 -9.89 -25.92 36.51
N THR A 246 -10.66 -26.79 37.17
CA THR A 246 -10.15 -27.83 38.06
C THR A 246 -10.72 -29.15 37.62
N CYS A 247 -9.88 -30.02 37.09
CA CYS A 247 -10.34 -31.33 36.68
C CYS A 247 -9.45 -32.41 37.25
N THR A 248 -10.06 -33.20 38.12
CA THR A 248 -9.48 -34.41 38.68
C THR A 248 -9.85 -35.56 37.75
N THR A 249 -8.89 -36.14 37.03
CA THR A 249 -9.12 -37.43 36.37
C THR A 249 -8.87 -38.53 37.38
N THR A 250 -9.82 -39.45 37.49
CA THR A 250 -9.66 -40.63 38.33
C THR A 250 -9.39 -41.83 37.44
N HIS A 251 -8.15 -42.30 37.39
CA HIS A 251 -7.82 -43.54 36.67
C HIS A 251 -7.87 -44.70 37.65
N THR A 252 -8.75 -45.67 37.39
CA THR A 252 -8.78 -46.93 38.14
C THR A 252 -7.96 -47.93 37.38
N VAL A 253 -6.80 -48.30 37.94
CA VAL A 253 -5.98 -49.35 37.32
C VAL A 253 -5.45 -50.27 38.41
N LEU A 254 -5.53 -51.58 38.19
CA LEU A 254 -5.26 -52.61 39.21
C LEU A 254 -6.08 -52.42 40.51
N ASN A 255 -7.35 -52.03 40.40
CA ASN A 255 -8.26 -51.77 41.53
C ASN A 255 -7.85 -50.62 42.46
N GLN A 256 -6.92 -49.76 42.06
CA GLN A 256 -6.59 -48.52 42.76
C GLN A 256 -7.07 -47.32 41.96
N SER A 257 -7.90 -46.50 42.59
CA SER A 257 -8.45 -45.26 42.06
C SER A 257 -7.49 -44.11 42.38
N ARG A 258 -7.01 -43.38 41.37
CA ARG A 258 -6.03 -42.30 41.54
C ARG A 258 -6.44 -41.01 40.84
N THR A 259 -6.30 -39.91 41.56
CA THR A 259 -6.66 -38.55 41.14
C THR A 259 -5.45 -37.80 40.60
N PHE A 260 -5.55 -37.26 39.39
CA PHE A 260 -4.53 -36.40 38.77
C PHE A 260 -5.09 -35.01 38.51
N THR A 261 -4.24 -33.98 38.66
CA THR A 261 -4.59 -32.58 38.35
C THR A 261 -3.59 -32.05 37.33
N PRO A 262 -3.79 -32.33 36.02
CA PRO A 262 -2.84 -31.96 34.98
C PRO A 262 -2.69 -30.45 34.85
N ASP A 263 -1.48 -29.99 34.58
CA ASP A 263 -1.21 -28.61 34.23
C ASP A 263 -1.44 -28.42 32.73
N LYS A 264 -2.70 -28.14 32.39
CA LYS A 264 -3.18 -28.01 31.01
C LYS A 264 -2.51 -26.89 30.21
N LYS A 265 -1.77 -26.00 30.87
CA LYS A 265 -1.11 -24.85 30.26
C LYS A 265 0.41 -25.00 30.25
N ASN A 266 0.93 -26.11 30.75
CA ASN A 266 2.33 -26.44 30.64
C ASN A 266 2.72 -26.60 29.17
N ILE A 267 3.78 -25.91 28.76
CA ILE A 267 4.28 -25.97 27.39
C ILE A 267 4.73 -27.39 27.01
N MET A 268 5.21 -28.21 27.95
CA MET A 268 5.64 -29.60 27.69
C MET A 268 4.49 -30.62 27.69
N GLY A 269 3.25 -30.18 27.86
CA GLY A 269 2.04 -30.99 27.64
C GLY A 269 1.57 -30.94 26.18
N TYR A 270 0.54 -31.74 25.84
CA TYR A 270 -0.07 -31.80 24.48
C TYR A 270 -1.48 -31.18 24.42
N ASN A 271 -1.78 -30.23 25.30
CA ASN A 271 -3.11 -29.62 25.37
C ASN A 271 -3.23 -28.33 24.55
N ASP A 272 -3.16 -28.47 23.22
CA ASP A 272 -3.26 -27.35 22.27
C ASP A 272 -4.58 -26.56 22.37
N GLN A 273 -5.63 -27.14 22.96
CA GLN A 273 -6.92 -26.47 23.16
C GLN A 273 -6.82 -25.38 24.24
N CYS A 274 -5.86 -25.49 25.18
CA CYS A 274 -5.78 -24.65 26.37
C CYS A 274 -4.74 -23.54 26.30
N PHE A 275 -4.17 -23.32 25.11
CA PHE A 275 -3.17 -22.29 24.84
C PHE A 275 -2.03 -22.36 25.86
N PRO A 276 -1.14 -23.37 25.75
CA PRO A 276 0.02 -23.48 26.63
C PRO A 276 0.76 -22.15 26.73
N ASP A 277 1.15 -21.75 27.94
CA ASP A 277 1.66 -20.40 28.22
C ASP A 277 2.84 -20.35 29.19
N HIS A 278 3.23 -21.48 29.82
CA HIS A 278 4.32 -21.46 30.79
C HIS A 278 5.08 -22.79 30.94
N PHE A 279 6.26 -22.66 31.56
CA PHE A 279 6.99 -23.76 32.20
C PHE A 279 6.88 -23.64 33.72
N SER A 280 6.99 -24.76 34.45
CA SER A 280 7.15 -24.79 35.90
C SER A 280 8.48 -24.17 36.33
N LEU A 281 8.66 -23.95 37.65
CA LEU A 281 9.91 -23.36 38.15
C LEU A 281 11.07 -24.34 37.99
N ASN A 282 10.87 -25.62 38.31
CA ASN A 282 11.92 -26.62 38.21
C ASN A 282 12.21 -27.00 36.75
N GLN A 283 11.24 -26.91 35.84
CA GLN A 283 11.49 -27.00 34.39
C GLN A 283 12.48 -25.91 33.95
N LYS A 284 12.27 -24.66 34.38
CA LYS A 284 13.17 -23.54 34.06
C LYS A 284 14.57 -23.74 34.63
N GLU A 285 14.66 -24.18 35.89
CA GLU A 285 15.95 -24.48 36.53
C GLU A 285 16.69 -25.61 35.81
N LYS A 286 15.99 -26.68 35.43
CA LYS A 286 16.56 -27.81 34.67
C LYS A 286 17.11 -27.35 33.33
N MET A 287 16.37 -26.53 32.58
CA MET A 287 16.84 -25.99 31.29
C MET A 287 18.06 -25.07 31.45
N TYR A 288 18.07 -24.21 32.47
CA TYR A 288 19.23 -23.35 32.75
C TYR A 288 20.46 -24.18 33.13
N ASN A 289 20.29 -25.18 34.00
CA ASN A 289 21.37 -26.09 34.39
C ASN A 289 21.88 -26.91 33.20
N GLU A 290 21.00 -27.32 32.29
CA GLU A 290 21.36 -28.00 31.05
C GLU A 290 22.26 -27.12 30.17
N LEU A 291 21.92 -25.83 30.01
CA LEU A 291 22.75 -24.87 29.26
C LEU A 291 24.15 -24.70 29.86
N ILE A 292 24.24 -24.62 31.19
CA ILE A 292 25.49 -24.27 31.90
C ILE A 292 26.40 -25.48 32.10
N TYR A 293 25.84 -26.63 32.46
CA TYR A 293 26.61 -27.78 32.91
C TYR A 293 26.76 -28.87 31.85
N ASN A 294 25.93 -28.89 30.80
CA ASN A 294 26.12 -29.85 29.72
C ASN A 294 27.21 -29.36 28.75
N THR A 295 28.31 -30.11 28.67
CA THR A 295 29.43 -29.81 27.77
C THR A 295 29.04 -29.79 26.29
N TYR A 296 27.95 -30.46 25.90
CA TYR A 296 27.41 -30.42 24.53
C TYR A 296 26.64 -29.13 24.21
N ARG A 297 26.37 -28.29 25.22
CA ARG A 297 25.70 -26.98 25.08
C ARG A 297 26.64 -25.80 25.30
N ALA A 298 27.84 -26.06 25.82
CA ALA A 298 28.83 -25.04 26.17
C ALA A 298 29.16 -24.08 25.00
N PHE A 299 29.06 -24.54 23.75
CA PHE A 299 29.29 -23.70 22.56
C PHE A 299 28.36 -22.49 22.48
N LEU A 300 27.13 -22.59 23.02
CA LEU A 300 26.13 -21.52 23.03
C LEU A 300 26.47 -20.35 23.98
N ILE A 301 27.40 -20.56 24.92
CA ILE A 301 27.75 -19.57 25.94
C ILE A 301 29.26 -19.24 26.01
N GLN A 302 30.11 -20.06 25.39
CA GLN A 302 31.57 -19.90 25.39
C GLN A 302 32.15 -19.41 24.05
N GLY A 303 31.35 -19.43 22.96
CA GLY A 303 31.76 -19.01 21.63
C GLY A 303 31.59 -17.51 21.37
N SER A 304 32.16 -17.04 20.25
CA SER A 304 31.76 -15.75 19.68
C SER A 304 30.34 -15.90 19.14
N ASN A 305 29.36 -15.30 19.81
CA ASN A 305 27.98 -15.31 19.36
C ASN A 305 27.87 -14.75 17.93
N PRO A 306 27.21 -15.46 17.00
CA PRO A 306 26.99 -14.95 15.65
C PRO A 306 26.11 -13.68 15.69
N PRO A 307 26.22 -12.79 14.69
CA PRO A 307 25.46 -11.56 14.67
C PRO A 307 23.96 -11.82 14.55
N SER A 308 23.14 -10.96 15.17
CA SER A 308 21.69 -11.03 15.02
C SER A 308 21.24 -10.58 13.63
N VAL A 309 20.32 -11.32 13.01
CA VAL A 309 19.68 -10.97 11.75
C VAL A 309 18.23 -10.53 12.01
N PRO A 310 17.82 -9.32 11.58
CA PRO A 310 16.45 -8.85 11.75
C PRO A 310 15.46 -9.64 10.89
N LEU A 311 14.27 -9.90 11.43
CA LEU A 311 13.12 -10.37 10.66
C LEU A 311 12.52 -9.20 9.84
N PRO A 312 12.00 -9.44 8.61
CA PRO A 312 11.32 -8.42 7.82
C PRO A 312 10.19 -7.71 8.58
N SER A 313 9.82 -6.47 8.22
CA SER A 313 8.60 -5.84 8.74
C SER A 313 7.35 -6.65 8.33
N GLU A 314 6.37 -6.75 9.22
CA GLU A 314 5.06 -7.37 8.88
C GLU A 314 4.24 -6.50 7.93
N ASN A 315 4.41 -5.20 8.08
CA ASN A 315 3.49 -4.18 7.61
C ASN A 315 4.26 -3.07 6.88
N ALA A 316 3.62 -2.53 5.85
CA ALA A 316 4.12 -1.41 5.08
C ALA A 316 2.98 -0.49 4.67
N TYR A 317 3.31 0.74 4.27
CA TYR A 317 2.34 1.78 4.03
C TYR A 317 2.55 2.41 2.66
N VAL A 318 1.44 2.74 2.00
CA VAL A 318 1.45 3.75 0.95
C VAL A 318 0.93 5.02 1.57
N TYR A 319 1.68 6.10 1.41
CA TYR A 319 1.26 7.42 1.80
C TYR A 319 0.93 8.26 0.58
N ARG A 320 -0.04 9.16 0.69
CA ARG A 320 -0.30 10.22 -0.30
C ARG A 320 0.15 11.56 0.24
N THR A 321 0.52 12.43 -0.68
CA THR A 321 0.76 13.84 -0.40
C THR A 321 -0.58 14.56 -0.37
N ASN A 322 -0.87 15.28 0.71
CA ASN A 322 -2.08 16.08 0.90
C ASN A 322 -1.73 17.55 1.10
N ASN A 323 -2.71 18.41 0.83
CA ASN A 323 -2.57 19.83 1.08
C ASN A 323 -2.99 20.16 2.52
N SER A 324 -2.05 20.58 3.36
CA SER A 324 -2.34 21.08 4.73
C SER A 324 -2.00 22.56 4.90
N GLY A 325 -2.07 23.34 3.81
CA GLY A 325 -1.65 24.74 3.79
C GLY A 325 -0.22 24.90 3.29
N THR A 326 0.71 25.41 4.12
CA THR A 326 2.06 25.82 3.67
C THR A 326 3.05 24.67 3.48
N SER A 327 2.67 23.42 3.75
CA SER A 327 3.53 22.25 3.52
C SER A 327 2.72 21.00 3.20
N PRO A 328 3.23 20.15 2.28
CA PRO A 328 2.62 18.84 2.01
C PRO A 328 2.64 17.97 3.26
N VAL A 329 1.48 17.42 3.64
CA VAL A 329 1.38 16.42 4.72
C VAL A 329 1.21 15.04 4.10
N VAL A 330 1.85 14.07 4.73
CA VAL A 330 1.85 12.67 4.32
C VAL A 330 0.74 11.96 5.08
N SER A 331 -0.30 11.49 4.38
CA SER A 331 -1.42 10.74 4.97
C SER A 331 -1.50 9.33 4.41
N GLN A 332 -1.99 8.37 5.19
CA GLN A 332 -2.12 6.98 4.72
C GLN A 332 -3.12 6.88 3.58
N PHE A 333 -2.76 6.07 2.58
CA PHE A 333 -3.59 5.81 1.41
C PHE A 333 -4.69 4.81 1.75
N GLY A 334 -5.94 5.14 1.44
CA GLY A 334 -7.13 4.41 1.86
C GLY A 334 -7.28 3.00 1.28
N SER A 335 -6.64 2.65 0.16
CA SER A 335 -6.61 1.31 -0.46
C SER A 335 -5.79 1.37 -1.76
N MET A 336 -4.45 1.41 -1.72
CA MET A 336 -3.67 1.28 -2.95
C MET A 336 -3.27 -0.19 -3.12
N PRO A 337 -3.72 -0.88 -4.18
CA PRO A 337 -3.29 -2.24 -4.41
C PRO A 337 -1.81 -2.22 -4.80
N ILE A 338 -1.00 -2.81 -3.93
CA ILE A 338 0.41 -3.07 -4.18
C ILE A 338 0.54 -4.48 -4.73
N GLN A 339 1.23 -4.62 -5.86
CA GLN A 339 1.74 -5.93 -6.26
C GLN A 339 3.09 -6.15 -5.57
N LEU A 340 3.38 -7.40 -5.25
CA LEU A 340 4.72 -7.86 -4.94
C LEU A 340 4.97 -8.98 -5.96
N SER A 341 6.07 -8.88 -6.70
CA SER A 341 6.45 -9.88 -7.69
C SER A 341 7.70 -10.63 -7.22
N LYS A 342 8.00 -11.78 -7.82
CA LYS A 342 9.24 -12.53 -7.61
C LYS A 342 9.94 -12.70 -8.95
N THR A 343 11.19 -12.26 -9.06
CA THR A 343 12.01 -12.49 -10.25
C THR A 343 12.37 -13.99 -10.35
N GLY A 344 12.13 -14.62 -11.50
CA GLY A 344 12.52 -16.01 -11.78
C GLY A 344 11.54 -17.11 -11.32
N VAL A 345 10.37 -16.74 -10.77
CA VAL A 345 9.26 -17.67 -10.47
C VAL A 345 8.00 -17.12 -11.14
N SER A 346 7.09 -17.99 -11.58
CA SER A 346 5.76 -17.56 -12.08
C SER A 346 5.17 -16.53 -11.11
N PRO A 347 4.69 -15.38 -11.61
CA PRO A 347 4.37 -14.22 -10.77
C PRO A 347 3.27 -14.57 -9.75
N VAL A 348 3.68 -14.86 -8.52
CA VAL A 348 2.77 -14.88 -7.37
C VAL A 348 2.42 -13.42 -7.12
N THR A 349 1.31 -12.99 -7.68
CA THR A 349 0.83 -11.62 -7.54
C THR A 349 0.04 -11.56 -6.25
N SER A 350 0.65 -11.14 -5.13
CA SER A 350 -0.13 -10.86 -3.93
C SER A 350 -0.71 -9.45 -4.01
N THR A 351 -2.02 -9.32 -4.21
CA THR A 351 -2.75 -8.08 -3.96
C THR A 351 -3.09 -8.01 -2.48
N THR A 352 -2.38 -7.21 -1.69
CA THR A 352 -2.76 -6.92 -0.30
C THR A 352 -3.46 -5.58 -0.23
N LEU A 353 -4.79 -5.64 -0.16
CA LEU A 353 -5.63 -4.52 0.20
C LEU A 353 -5.76 -4.47 1.73
N SER A 354 -5.51 -3.32 2.33
CA SER A 354 -6.24 -2.93 3.53
C SER A 354 -6.85 -1.55 3.30
N THR A 355 -8.09 -1.41 3.74
CA THR A 355 -8.85 -0.15 3.66
C THR A 355 -8.28 0.84 4.68
N GLY A 356 -7.24 1.57 4.29
CA GLY A 356 -6.64 2.68 5.05
C GLY A 356 -5.66 2.25 6.11
N GLY A 357 -5.12 1.04 6.00
CA GLY A 357 -4.15 0.48 6.94
C GLY A 357 -2.83 0.09 6.27
N PRO A 358 -1.94 -0.58 7.02
CA PRO A 358 -0.77 -1.21 6.41
C PRO A 358 -1.18 -2.34 5.45
N TYR A 359 -0.43 -2.54 4.38
CA TYR A 359 -0.47 -3.80 3.65
C TYR A 359 0.54 -4.77 4.26
N GLU A 360 0.17 -6.05 4.28
CA GLU A 360 1.03 -7.11 4.75
C GLU A 360 2.15 -7.36 3.72
N VAL A 361 3.40 -7.27 4.17
CA VAL A 361 4.61 -7.44 3.33
C VAL A 361 4.79 -8.89 2.88
N ASP A 362 4.27 -9.85 3.65
CA ASP A 362 4.52 -11.29 3.49
C ASP A 362 3.22 -12.10 3.30
N ARG A 363 2.28 -11.67 2.46
CA ARG A 363 1.21 -12.60 2.02
C ARG A 363 1.77 -13.60 1.01
N GLY A 364 2.45 -14.61 1.54
CA GLY A 364 2.93 -15.77 0.80
C GLY A 364 4.23 -15.54 0.01
N ILE A 365 5.04 -14.54 0.41
CA ILE A 365 6.31 -14.22 -0.24
C ILE A 365 7.36 -14.04 0.85
N PHE A 366 7.84 -15.16 1.42
CA PHE A 366 9.13 -15.10 2.10
C PHE A 366 10.18 -14.79 1.05
N LEU A 367 10.92 -13.70 1.25
CA LEU A 367 11.99 -13.22 0.37
C LEU A 367 13.28 -14.05 0.63
N PRO A 368 13.63 -15.11 -0.11
CA PRO A 368 15.03 -15.53 -0.17
C PRO A 368 15.89 -14.34 -0.63
N GLN A 369 17.20 -14.42 -0.38
CA GLN A 369 18.19 -13.35 -0.59
C GLN A 369 18.17 -12.60 -1.94
N ASN A 370 17.38 -13.02 -2.94
CA ASN A 370 17.37 -12.49 -4.30
C ASN A 370 15.97 -12.14 -4.85
N ILE A 371 14.95 -11.89 -4.01
CA ILE A 371 13.63 -11.44 -4.52
C ILE A 371 13.58 -9.92 -4.68
N THR A 372 13.17 -9.46 -5.86
CA THR A 372 12.80 -8.07 -6.14
C THR A 372 11.30 -7.90 -5.98
N ALA A 373 10.86 -6.98 -5.11
CA ALA A 373 9.45 -6.63 -4.96
C ALA A 373 9.10 -5.47 -5.92
N THR A 374 8.45 -5.77 -7.04
CA THR A 374 7.82 -4.74 -7.89
C THR A 374 6.57 -4.20 -7.23
N ILE A 375 6.63 -2.98 -6.69
CA ILE A 375 5.48 -2.32 -6.09
C ILE A 375 4.86 -1.38 -7.12
N ALA A 376 3.91 -1.93 -7.87
CA ALA A 376 3.15 -1.19 -8.87
C ALA A 376 1.68 -1.03 -8.44
N PRO A 377 1.06 0.14 -8.62
CA PRO A 377 -0.40 0.24 -8.64
C PRO A 377 -0.95 -0.79 -9.62
N THR A 378 -1.82 -1.70 -9.18
CA THR A 378 -2.40 -2.67 -10.13
C THR A 378 -3.12 -1.93 -11.26
N ARG A 379 -2.76 -2.23 -12.52
CA ARG A 379 -3.46 -1.75 -13.73
C ARG A 379 -4.94 -2.17 -13.81
N ASN A 380 -5.46 -2.96 -12.86
CA ASN A 380 -6.75 -3.66 -12.97
C ASN A 380 -7.73 -3.41 -11.80
N GLY A 381 -7.60 -2.31 -11.05
CA GLY A 381 -8.62 -1.84 -10.09
C GLY A 381 -9.39 -0.64 -10.64
N THR A 382 -10.70 -0.78 -10.87
CA THR A 382 -11.52 0.15 -11.70
C THR A 382 -11.72 1.56 -11.13
N GLY A 383 -11.40 1.82 -9.85
CA GLY A 383 -11.52 3.15 -9.25
C GLY A 383 -10.23 3.98 -9.30
N TYR A 384 -9.13 3.44 -8.76
CA TYR A 384 -7.92 4.21 -8.43
C TYR A 384 -7.04 4.63 -9.61
N LEU A 385 -7.39 4.19 -10.81
CA LEU A 385 -6.63 4.39 -12.03
C LEU A 385 -7.13 5.53 -12.90
N VAL A 386 -8.32 6.09 -12.62
CA VAL A 386 -8.93 7.09 -13.49
C VAL A 386 -8.02 8.32 -13.58
N PRO A 387 -7.36 8.57 -14.72
CA PRO A 387 -6.29 9.58 -14.74
C PRO A 387 -6.82 10.99 -14.54
N SER A 388 -8.10 11.26 -14.82
CA SER A 388 -8.74 12.54 -14.62
C SER A 388 -9.13 12.87 -13.18
N TRP A 389 -9.04 11.91 -12.24
CA TRP A 389 -9.38 12.18 -10.84
C TRP A 389 -8.41 13.16 -10.19
N GLY A 390 -8.97 14.13 -9.46
CA GLY A 390 -8.22 15.24 -8.86
C GLY A 390 -7.64 16.23 -9.87
N LEU A 391 -7.94 16.09 -11.17
CA LEU A 391 -7.47 17.04 -12.19
C LEU A 391 -8.56 18.05 -12.51
N SER A 392 -8.18 19.33 -12.53
CA SER A 392 -9.09 20.41 -12.88
C SER A 392 -8.35 21.58 -13.53
N LEU A 393 -9.10 22.58 -13.99
CA LEU A 393 -8.54 23.87 -14.40
C LEU A 393 -7.64 24.52 -13.32
N SER A 394 -7.86 24.24 -12.03
CA SER A 394 -7.00 24.75 -10.95
C SER A 394 -5.55 24.30 -11.11
N ASP A 395 -5.33 23.05 -11.52
CA ASP A 395 -4.00 22.48 -11.74
C ASP A 395 -3.30 23.16 -12.91
N LEU A 396 -4.02 23.34 -14.02
CA LEU A 396 -3.51 24.05 -15.20
C LEU A 396 -3.12 25.50 -14.88
N ILE A 397 -3.93 26.19 -14.08
CA ILE A 397 -3.66 27.56 -13.62
C ILE A 397 -2.37 27.61 -12.77
N LYS A 398 -2.20 26.68 -11.83
CA LYS A 398 -1.01 26.63 -10.98
C LYS A 398 0.26 26.29 -11.78
N ILE A 399 0.17 25.38 -12.75
CA ILE A 399 1.27 25.08 -13.67
C ILE A 399 1.59 26.31 -14.53
N GLN A 400 0.57 27.01 -15.07
CA GLN A 400 0.75 28.25 -15.83
C GLN A 400 1.49 29.32 -15.01
N GLN A 401 1.09 29.52 -13.76
CA GLN A 401 1.75 30.49 -12.87
C GLN A 401 3.20 30.12 -12.59
N HIS A 402 3.49 28.83 -12.47
CA HIS A 402 4.85 28.35 -12.26
C HIS A 402 5.73 28.58 -13.50
N ILE A 403 5.23 28.26 -14.69
CA ILE A 403 5.92 28.51 -15.96
C ILE A 403 6.20 30.01 -16.14
N LEU A 404 5.25 30.87 -15.76
CA LEU A 404 5.40 32.33 -15.83
C LEU A 404 6.23 32.92 -14.68
N GLY A 405 6.61 32.13 -13.68
CA GLY A 405 7.36 32.59 -12.51
C GLY A 405 6.57 33.50 -11.56
N THR A 406 5.24 33.58 -11.68
CA THR A 406 4.41 34.43 -10.80
C THR A 406 4.13 33.78 -9.46
N THR A 407 3.83 32.48 -9.46
CA THR A 407 3.67 31.65 -8.26
C THR A 407 4.30 30.29 -8.53
N LEU A 408 5.35 29.93 -7.80
CA LEU A 408 6.03 28.65 -8.01
C LEU A 408 5.27 27.49 -7.37
N LEU A 409 5.23 26.34 -8.06
CA LEU A 409 4.74 25.10 -7.48
C LEU A 409 5.61 24.66 -6.30
N PRO A 410 5.01 24.11 -5.22
CA PRO A 410 5.75 23.60 -4.08
C PRO A 410 6.56 22.36 -4.45
N LYS A 411 7.81 22.32 -3.99
CA LYS A 411 8.68 21.15 -4.14
C LYS A 411 8.42 20.13 -3.03
N PRO A 412 8.81 18.86 -3.23
CA PRO A 412 9.20 18.25 -4.52
C PRO A 412 8.00 17.66 -5.29
N TYR A 413 6.91 17.34 -4.60
CA TYR A 413 5.85 16.50 -5.15
C TYR A 413 5.01 17.17 -6.23
N ALA A 414 4.73 18.48 -6.15
CA ALA A 414 3.97 19.15 -7.19
C ALA A 414 4.77 19.31 -8.49
N TRP A 415 6.11 19.37 -8.40
CA TRP A 415 6.97 19.38 -9.59
C TRP A 415 6.91 18.05 -10.32
N ILE A 416 7.04 16.94 -9.58
CA ILE A 416 6.85 15.60 -10.14
C ILE A 416 5.45 15.52 -10.73
N ALA A 417 4.39 15.85 -9.98
CA ALA A 417 3.01 15.80 -10.46
C ALA A 417 2.79 16.60 -11.75
N ALA A 418 3.40 17.79 -11.87
CA ALA A 418 3.29 18.66 -13.04
C ALA A 418 3.94 18.08 -14.30
N ASP A 419 5.12 17.44 -14.18
CA ASP A 419 5.81 16.84 -15.33
C ASP A 419 5.18 15.48 -15.69
N VAL A 420 4.18 15.52 -16.58
CA VAL A 420 3.48 14.34 -17.11
C VAL A 420 4.10 13.85 -18.42
N THR A 421 4.97 14.65 -19.03
CA THR A 421 5.77 14.25 -20.19
C THR A 421 7.02 13.44 -19.81
N ASN A 422 7.37 13.43 -18.52
CA ASN A 422 8.51 12.76 -17.92
C ASN A 422 9.85 13.25 -18.47
N ASN A 423 10.03 14.55 -18.74
CA ASN A 423 11.27 15.08 -19.32
C ASN A 423 12.12 15.88 -18.31
N GLY A 424 11.68 16.02 -17.07
CA GLY A 424 12.35 16.79 -16.01
C GLY A 424 12.19 18.30 -16.16
N LEU A 425 11.21 18.74 -16.95
CA LEU A 425 10.86 20.14 -17.18
C LEU A 425 9.34 20.29 -16.96
N ILE A 426 8.91 21.49 -16.59
CA ILE A 426 7.48 21.81 -16.46
C ILE A 426 7.16 22.83 -17.54
N GLN A 427 6.43 22.40 -18.57
CA GLN A 427 6.24 23.15 -19.81
C GLN A 427 4.78 23.10 -20.30
N ASP A 428 4.50 23.77 -21.43
CA ASP A 428 3.18 23.79 -22.07
C ASP A 428 2.72 22.40 -22.55
N ASP A 429 3.69 21.53 -22.86
CA ASP A 429 3.48 20.12 -23.19
C ASP A 429 2.75 19.37 -22.06
N ASP A 430 3.11 19.63 -20.81
CA ASP A 430 2.46 19.02 -19.65
C ASP A 430 1.02 19.52 -19.46
N LYS A 431 0.81 20.84 -19.54
CA LYS A 431 -0.53 21.45 -19.41
C LYS A 431 -1.49 20.92 -20.47
N THR A 432 -1.02 20.76 -21.70
CA THR A 432 -1.84 20.27 -22.80
C THR A 432 -2.26 18.83 -22.55
N GLN A 433 -1.36 17.95 -22.13
CA GLN A 433 -1.72 16.56 -21.81
C GLN A 433 -2.69 16.48 -20.62
N ILE A 434 -2.47 17.27 -19.56
CA ILE A 434 -3.39 17.35 -18.41
C ILE A 434 -4.77 17.83 -18.86
N GLN A 435 -4.84 18.86 -19.70
CA GLN A 435 -6.10 19.36 -20.28
C GLN A 435 -6.82 18.27 -21.08
N GLN A 436 -6.10 17.50 -21.91
CA GLN A 436 -6.69 16.40 -22.69
C GLN A 436 -7.23 15.28 -21.80
N VAL A 437 -6.60 14.99 -20.66
CA VAL A 437 -7.13 14.05 -19.66
C VAL A 437 -8.38 14.61 -18.97
N ILE A 438 -8.37 15.88 -18.55
CA ILE A 438 -9.55 16.53 -17.93
C ILE A 438 -10.75 16.49 -18.88
N LEU A 439 -10.52 16.80 -20.16
CA LEU A 439 -11.54 16.74 -21.21
C LEU A 439 -11.99 15.32 -21.52
N GLY A 440 -11.20 14.29 -21.18
CA GLY A 440 -11.46 12.90 -21.56
C GLY A 440 -11.18 12.60 -23.04
N ASN A 441 -10.36 13.43 -23.70
CA ASN A 441 -9.91 13.21 -25.08
C ASN A 441 -8.86 12.09 -25.17
N ILE A 442 -8.07 11.94 -24.11
CA ILE A 442 -7.18 10.80 -23.86
C ILE A 442 -7.56 10.15 -22.52
N SER A 443 -7.47 8.82 -22.46
CA SER A 443 -7.86 8.05 -21.28
C SER A 443 -6.73 7.86 -20.27
N SER A 444 -5.48 8.22 -20.61
CA SER A 444 -4.28 8.13 -19.77
C SER A 444 -3.13 8.97 -20.32
N PHE A 445 -2.14 9.29 -19.48
CA PHE A 445 -0.91 9.95 -19.89
C PHE A 445 -0.01 8.97 -20.68
N PRO A 446 0.58 9.37 -21.82
CA PRO A 446 1.47 8.52 -22.62
C PRO A 446 2.79 8.16 -21.93
N SER A 447 3.38 9.09 -21.17
CA SER A 447 4.75 8.96 -20.64
C SER A 447 4.84 8.57 -19.16
N VAL A 448 3.76 8.73 -18.39
CA VAL A 448 3.74 8.45 -16.94
C VAL A 448 2.48 7.67 -16.55
N PRO A 449 2.55 6.84 -15.50
CA PRO A 449 1.35 6.27 -14.89
C PRO A 449 0.53 7.36 -14.18
N SER A 450 -0.75 7.06 -13.89
CA SER A 450 -1.62 7.95 -13.11
C SER A 450 -1.04 8.27 -11.74
N TRP A 451 -0.39 7.29 -11.10
CA TRP A 451 0.29 7.43 -9.82
C TRP A 451 1.73 6.97 -9.94
N ARG A 452 2.65 7.80 -9.44
CA ARG A 452 4.08 7.50 -9.33
C ARG A 452 4.44 7.30 -7.87
N MET A 453 5.33 6.37 -7.58
CA MET A 453 5.71 6.00 -6.21
C MET A 453 7.18 6.29 -5.94
N VAL A 454 7.47 7.03 -4.88
CA VAL A 454 8.84 7.25 -4.40
C VAL A 454 9.04 6.41 -3.13
N PRO A 455 10.10 5.59 -3.04
CA PRO A 455 10.38 4.81 -1.84
C PRO A 455 10.59 5.68 -0.61
N VAL A 456 9.90 5.37 0.49
CA VAL A 456 10.10 6.04 1.79
C VAL A 456 11.50 5.76 2.30
N PHE A 457 12.03 4.55 2.08
CA PHE A 457 13.39 4.19 2.43
C PHE A 457 14.44 5.09 1.78
N ALA A 458 14.27 5.43 0.49
CA ALA A 458 15.18 6.35 -0.18
C ALA A 458 15.18 7.71 0.52
N LEU A 459 14.00 8.22 0.89
CA LEU A 459 13.83 9.51 1.57
C LEU A 459 14.41 9.55 2.99
N GLN A 460 14.79 8.40 3.57
CA GLN A 460 15.51 8.34 4.84
C GLN A 460 17.02 8.55 4.69
N ASP A 461 17.57 8.41 3.48
CA ASP A 461 18.94 8.82 3.18
C ASP A 461 19.03 10.35 3.25
N PRO A 462 19.83 10.93 4.16
CA PRO A 462 19.87 12.39 4.33
C PRO A 462 20.37 13.16 3.11
N VAL A 463 21.29 12.57 2.33
CA VAL A 463 21.86 13.20 1.13
C VAL A 463 20.79 13.23 0.05
N PHE A 464 20.20 12.07 -0.26
CA PHE A 464 19.15 12.00 -1.26
C PHE A 464 17.94 12.84 -0.86
N SER A 465 17.50 12.78 0.39
CA SER A 465 16.37 13.58 0.88
C SER A 465 16.61 15.08 0.72
N SER A 466 17.82 15.56 1.03
CA SER A 466 18.20 16.96 0.82
C SER A 466 18.17 17.35 -0.67
N GLU A 467 18.76 16.52 -1.54
CA GLU A 467 18.77 16.76 -2.99
C GLU A 467 17.36 16.72 -3.59
N PHE A 468 16.55 15.72 -3.21
CA PHE A 468 15.18 15.53 -3.67
C PHE A 468 14.28 16.71 -3.30
N ASN A 469 14.39 17.20 -2.05
CA ASN A 469 13.66 18.39 -1.62
C ASN A 469 14.13 19.67 -2.33
N SER A 470 15.41 19.75 -2.71
CA SER A 470 15.96 20.88 -3.46
C SER A 470 15.52 20.88 -4.92
N ASN A 471 15.64 19.74 -5.62
CA ASN A 471 15.16 19.56 -6.98
C ASN A 471 14.99 18.04 -7.27
N PRO A 472 13.74 17.54 -7.36
CA PRO A 472 13.51 16.12 -7.61
C PRO A 472 14.06 15.66 -8.96
N PHE A 473 14.11 16.53 -9.98
CA PHE A 473 14.54 16.15 -11.32
C PHE A 473 16.05 15.87 -11.43
N THR A 474 16.85 16.40 -10.51
CA THR A 474 18.31 16.23 -10.50
C THR A 474 18.82 15.42 -9.31
N ALA A 475 17.93 14.99 -8.41
CA ALA A 475 18.31 14.24 -7.22
C ALA A 475 18.78 12.83 -7.58
N ILE A 476 19.89 12.40 -6.98
CA ILE A 476 20.46 11.07 -7.20
C ILE A 476 20.47 10.30 -5.90
N TRP A 477 19.78 9.17 -5.88
CA TRP A 477 19.87 8.21 -4.79
C TRP A 477 20.93 7.16 -5.14
N THR A 478 21.88 6.93 -4.24
CA THR A 478 22.84 5.82 -4.36
C THR A 478 22.42 4.70 -3.41
N MET A 479 22.01 3.57 -3.99
CA MET A 479 21.62 2.38 -3.22
C MET A 479 22.85 1.76 -2.51
N SER A 480 22.61 0.92 -1.50
CA SER A 480 23.68 0.17 -0.81
C SER A 480 24.48 -0.75 -1.74
N SER A 481 23.91 -1.15 -2.88
CA SER A 481 24.58 -1.89 -3.95
C SER A 481 25.52 -1.04 -4.82
N GLY A 482 25.56 0.29 -4.61
CA GLY A 482 26.31 1.25 -5.43
C GLY A 482 25.59 1.69 -6.71
N ILE A 483 24.39 1.19 -6.98
CA ILE A 483 23.58 1.62 -8.13
C ILE A 483 23.06 3.04 -7.88
N GLN A 484 23.26 3.92 -8.86
CA GLN A 484 22.70 5.27 -8.87
C GLN A 484 21.33 5.29 -9.55
N VAL A 485 20.40 5.98 -8.93
CA VAL A 485 18.99 6.02 -9.31
C VAL A 485 18.51 7.48 -9.26
N GLY A 486 17.80 7.93 -10.29
CA GLY A 486 17.34 9.33 -10.41
C GLY A 486 15.93 9.45 -11.00
N TYR A 487 15.55 10.64 -11.46
CA TYR A 487 14.19 10.90 -11.93
C TYR A 487 13.86 10.26 -13.28
N ASN A 488 14.74 10.46 -14.27
CA ASN A 488 14.56 9.98 -15.64
C ASN A 488 15.89 9.44 -16.19
N LEU A 489 15.85 8.28 -16.84
CA LEU A 489 17.04 7.59 -17.39
C LEU A 489 17.83 8.44 -18.40
N ALA A 490 17.14 9.20 -19.25
CA ALA A 490 17.77 10.10 -20.23
C ALA A 490 18.53 11.26 -19.58
N LEU A 491 18.17 11.64 -18.34
CA LEU A 491 18.88 12.69 -17.60
C LEU A 491 20.12 12.18 -16.85
N ILE A 492 20.09 10.91 -16.42
CA ILE A 492 21.11 10.36 -15.51
C ILE A 492 22.05 9.33 -16.16
N GLY A 493 21.73 8.83 -17.36
CA GLY A 493 22.55 7.81 -18.06
C GLY A 493 22.62 6.45 -17.34
N GLY A 494 21.72 6.21 -16.38
CA GLY A 494 21.65 5.01 -15.55
C GLY A 494 20.67 3.97 -16.09
N THR A 495 20.45 2.91 -15.30
CA THR A 495 19.56 1.79 -15.66
C THR A 495 18.25 1.77 -14.86
N LYS A 496 18.12 2.60 -13.81
CA LYS A 496 16.92 2.66 -12.96
C LYS A 496 16.53 4.09 -12.57
N THR A 497 15.24 4.33 -12.40
CA THR A 497 14.65 5.55 -11.80
C THR A 497 14.14 5.28 -10.39
N TYR A 498 13.93 6.33 -9.59
CA TYR A 498 13.36 6.13 -8.23
C TYR A 498 11.86 5.82 -8.28
N PHE A 499 11.26 5.71 -9.46
CA PHE A 499 9.92 5.16 -9.68
C PHE A 499 9.92 3.70 -10.13
N ASP A 500 11.10 3.14 -10.42
CA ASP A 500 11.23 1.75 -10.82
C ASP A 500 11.17 0.83 -9.60
N ASP A 501 11.00 -0.45 -9.88
CA ASP A 501 10.90 -1.50 -8.88
C ASP A 501 12.15 -1.56 -7.99
N LEU A 502 11.90 -1.65 -6.67
CA LEU A 502 12.96 -1.82 -5.69
C LEU A 502 13.28 -3.29 -5.44
N GLU A 503 14.57 -3.59 -5.44
CA GLU A 503 15.07 -4.90 -5.04
C GLU A 503 15.29 -4.90 -3.53
N ILE A 504 14.53 -5.70 -2.78
CA ILE A 504 14.62 -5.78 -1.32
C ILE A 504 14.74 -7.25 -0.92
N ASN A 505 15.83 -7.60 -0.25
CA ASN A 505 16.09 -8.95 0.25
C ASN A 505 16.48 -8.96 1.75
N LEU A 506 16.54 -10.15 2.36
CA LEU A 506 16.92 -10.37 3.78
C LEU A 506 18.26 -9.73 4.20
N ASN A 507 19.14 -9.42 3.25
CA ASN A 507 20.44 -8.81 3.55
C ASN A 507 20.34 -7.28 3.67
N ASN A 508 19.16 -6.68 3.42
CA ASN A 508 18.95 -5.25 3.64
C ASN A 508 19.02 -4.96 5.16
N PRO A 509 19.93 -4.07 5.61
CA PRO A 509 20.13 -3.81 7.04
C PRO A 509 18.88 -3.28 7.75
N ASN A 510 17.94 -2.69 7.02
CA ASN A 510 16.72 -2.10 7.57
C ASN A 510 15.47 -2.93 7.25
N ILE A 511 15.60 -4.22 6.96
CA ILE A 511 14.45 -5.04 6.56
C ILE A 511 13.38 -5.16 7.66
N ASN A 512 13.72 -4.99 8.94
CA ASN A 512 12.73 -4.92 10.03
C ASN A 512 11.91 -3.63 10.05
N GLN A 513 12.27 -2.62 9.27
CA GLN A 513 11.57 -1.33 9.25
C GLN A 513 10.47 -1.34 8.20
N SER A 514 9.28 -0.88 8.58
CA SER A 514 8.15 -0.73 7.66
C SER A 514 8.46 0.25 6.53
N SER A 515 9.30 1.26 6.77
CA SER A 515 9.75 2.25 5.79
C SER A 515 10.49 1.65 4.59
N THR A 516 11.25 0.57 4.81
CA THR A 516 11.93 -0.21 3.77
C THR A 516 10.97 -0.66 2.68
N PHE A 517 9.74 -0.96 3.09
CA PHE A 517 8.68 -1.44 2.22
C PHE A 517 7.64 -0.38 1.92
N SER A 518 7.79 0.88 2.33
CA SER A 518 6.72 1.90 2.20
C SER A 518 7.00 2.90 1.08
N PHE A 519 5.94 3.53 0.55
CA PHE A 519 6.00 4.41 -0.62
C PHE A 519 5.24 5.72 -0.41
N GLN A 520 5.74 6.80 -1.01
CA GLN A 520 5.04 8.04 -1.21
C GLN A 520 4.43 8.07 -2.62
N ALA A 521 3.10 8.05 -2.71
CA ALA A 521 2.35 8.11 -3.96
C ALA A 521 2.07 9.57 -4.38
N ILE A 522 2.31 9.86 -5.65
CA ILE A 522 2.15 11.17 -6.29
C ILE A 522 1.20 11.01 -7.47
N LYS A 523 0.09 11.76 -7.47
CA LYS A 523 -0.88 11.75 -8.57
C LYS A 523 -0.35 12.60 -9.72
N SER A 524 -0.11 11.99 -10.88
CA SER A 524 0.28 12.70 -12.09
C SER A 524 -0.81 13.68 -12.53
N GLY A 525 -0.42 14.91 -12.81
CA GLY A 525 -1.25 16.07 -13.17
C GLY A 525 -1.85 16.85 -12.00
N ASP A 526 -1.92 16.28 -10.80
CA ASP A 526 -2.58 16.89 -9.64
C ASP A 526 -1.55 17.65 -8.79
N VAL A 527 -1.38 18.94 -9.09
CA VAL A 527 -0.36 19.79 -8.48
C VAL A 527 -0.86 20.50 -7.23
N ASN A 528 -2.18 20.45 -6.99
CA ASN A 528 -2.81 20.98 -5.79
C ASN A 528 -3.14 19.90 -4.74
N PHE A 529 -2.85 18.64 -5.03
CA PHE A 529 -3.06 17.47 -4.18
C PHE A 529 -4.54 17.20 -3.85
N SER A 530 -5.44 17.54 -4.77
CA SER A 530 -6.89 17.39 -4.56
C SER A 530 -7.43 15.98 -4.80
N ALA A 531 -6.64 15.07 -5.39
CA ALA A 531 -7.05 13.71 -5.67
C ALA A 531 -7.39 12.94 -4.39
N GLN A 532 -8.68 12.61 -4.25
CA GLN A 532 -9.17 11.79 -3.15
C GLN A 532 -9.33 10.33 -3.54
N VAL A 533 -8.99 9.45 -2.60
CA VAL A 533 -8.91 8.01 -2.83
C VAL A 533 -9.49 7.23 -1.65
N ASN A 534 -10.77 7.45 -1.35
CA ASN A 534 -11.47 6.76 -0.26
C ASN A 534 -12.59 5.87 -0.82
N SER A 535 -12.58 4.59 -0.45
CA SER A 535 -13.60 3.60 -0.76
C SER A 535 -14.83 3.74 0.14
N ALA A 536 -15.57 4.83 -0.01
CA ALA A 536 -16.96 4.96 0.46
C ALA A 536 -17.59 6.18 -0.23
N ASN A 537 -18.41 5.93 -1.26
CA ASN A 537 -19.45 6.82 -1.79
C ASN A 537 -19.41 8.30 -1.35
N THR A 538 -18.65 9.14 -2.05
CA THR A 538 -19.08 10.40 -2.70
C THR A 538 -17.83 11.13 -3.20
N PHE A 539 -17.70 11.24 -4.52
CA PHE A 539 -16.58 11.88 -5.19
C PHE A 539 -16.67 13.41 -5.06
N ARG A 540 -16.18 13.97 -3.95
CA ARG A 540 -15.94 15.41 -3.83
C ARG A 540 -14.57 15.66 -3.20
N ASN A 541 -13.78 16.52 -3.82
CA ASN A 541 -12.52 17.03 -3.30
C ASN A 541 -12.77 17.78 -1.97
N GLU A 542 -12.43 17.20 -0.82
CA GLU A 542 -12.60 17.83 0.51
C GLU A 542 -11.42 18.73 0.95
N ASP A 543 -10.34 18.85 0.15
CA ASP A 543 -9.36 19.95 0.36
C ASP A 543 -9.90 21.31 -0.14
N PHE A 544 -11.14 21.31 -0.65
CA PHE A 544 -11.98 22.48 -0.72
C PHE A 544 -12.68 22.63 0.64
N GLN A 545 -12.25 23.59 1.46
CA GLN A 545 -13.11 24.11 2.53
C GLN A 545 -14.50 24.36 1.91
N PRO A 546 -15.58 23.81 2.48
CA PRO A 546 -16.92 24.03 1.99
C PRO A 546 -17.34 25.46 2.33
N ASP A 547 -16.74 26.45 1.66
CA ASP A 547 -17.38 27.73 1.47
C ASP A 547 -18.57 27.48 0.52
N LEU A 548 -19.67 27.04 1.14
CA LEU A 548 -21.04 27.36 0.74
C LEU A 548 -21.36 27.09 -0.74
N ARG A 549 -21.14 25.85 -1.22
CA ARG A 549 -21.73 25.41 -2.50
C ARG A 549 -23.17 24.96 -2.29
N THR A 550 -24.09 25.92 -2.24
CA THR A 550 -25.48 25.66 -2.62
C THR A 550 -25.53 25.41 -4.13
N THR A 551 -26.33 24.44 -4.54
CA THR A 551 -26.43 23.80 -5.86
C THR A 551 -26.90 24.68 -7.03
N GLU A 552 -26.74 26.01 -6.97
CA GLU A 552 -27.38 26.95 -7.93
C GLU A 552 -26.51 28.09 -8.49
N LYS A 553 -25.18 28.09 -8.28
CA LYS A 553 -24.32 29.25 -8.60
C LYS A 553 -24.10 29.53 -10.10
N TYR A 554 -24.07 28.52 -10.95
CA TYR A 554 -23.95 28.70 -12.40
C TYR A 554 -25.27 28.34 -13.07
N ARG A 555 -25.87 29.28 -13.78
CA ARG A 555 -27.07 29.06 -14.58
C ARG A 555 -26.77 29.38 -16.03
N LEU A 556 -27.18 28.48 -16.91
CA LEU A 556 -27.26 28.75 -18.33
C LEU A 556 -28.71 29.10 -18.63
N GLN A 557 -28.95 30.34 -19.05
CA GLN A 557 -30.27 30.80 -19.48
C GLN A 557 -30.29 30.96 -20.99
N SER A 558 -31.23 30.29 -21.64
CA SER A 558 -31.43 30.41 -23.06
C SER A 558 -32.42 31.54 -23.39
N SER A 559 -32.11 32.30 -24.43
CA SER A 559 -33.04 33.23 -25.05
C SER A 559 -33.17 32.89 -26.53
N LEU A 560 -34.33 32.38 -26.93
CA LEU A 560 -34.65 32.09 -28.32
C LEU A 560 -35.60 33.17 -28.85
N GLU A 561 -35.21 33.84 -29.93
CA GLU A 561 -36.13 34.74 -30.66
C GLU A 561 -37.23 33.95 -31.36
N ASN A 562 -36.89 32.76 -31.89
CA ASN A 562 -37.80 31.82 -32.55
C ASN A 562 -37.42 30.38 -32.17
N CYS A 563 -38.37 29.45 -32.26
CA CYS A 563 -38.08 28.03 -32.08
C CYS A 563 -37.05 27.55 -33.13
N LEU A 564 -36.18 26.63 -32.71
CA LEU A 564 -35.24 25.97 -33.62
C LEU A 564 -36.01 24.87 -34.39
N GLU A 565 -36.27 25.12 -35.66
CA GLU A 565 -36.96 24.17 -36.55
C GLU A 565 -36.05 22.99 -36.98
N ALA A 566 -36.66 21.81 -37.10
CA ALA A 566 -35.95 20.60 -37.52
C ALA A 566 -35.39 20.70 -38.94
N GLY A 567 -34.21 20.13 -39.17
CA GLY A 567 -33.54 20.11 -40.48
C GLY A 567 -32.86 21.43 -40.89
N LYS A 568 -32.86 22.44 -40.02
CA LYS A 568 -32.08 23.67 -40.15
C LYS A 568 -30.82 23.62 -39.28
N SER A 569 -29.87 24.51 -39.53
CA SER A 569 -28.65 24.67 -38.73
C SER A 569 -28.66 26.01 -38.01
N TYR A 570 -28.20 26.02 -36.76
CA TYR A 570 -28.13 27.20 -35.91
C TYR A 570 -26.75 27.34 -35.27
N SER A 571 -26.33 28.58 -35.05
CA SER A 571 -25.20 28.89 -34.18
C SER A 571 -25.74 29.28 -32.81
N VAL A 572 -25.45 28.47 -31.79
CA VAL A 572 -25.77 28.77 -30.39
C VAL A 572 -24.54 29.38 -29.75
N SER A 573 -24.60 30.68 -29.47
CA SER A 573 -23.54 31.40 -28.76
C SER A 573 -23.67 31.19 -27.25
N ILE A 574 -22.63 30.67 -26.61
CA ILE A 574 -22.50 30.57 -25.15
C ILE A 574 -21.69 31.77 -24.67
N ALA A 575 -22.33 32.64 -23.91
CA ALA A 575 -21.76 33.90 -23.47
C ALA A 575 -21.77 34.04 -21.95
N ALA A 576 -20.68 34.56 -21.39
CA ALA A 576 -20.63 35.01 -20.01
C ALA A 576 -21.20 36.43 -19.88
N GLN A 577 -21.97 36.68 -18.83
CA GLN A 577 -22.49 38.00 -18.48
C GLN A 577 -21.84 38.58 -17.23
N GLY A 578 -21.90 39.91 -17.11
CA GLY A 578 -21.42 40.67 -15.96
C GLY A 578 -20.22 41.54 -16.28
N ASN A 579 -19.39 41.80 -15.26
CA ASN A 579 -18.22 42.67 -15.37
C ASN A 579 -17.03 42.03 -14.65
N ASN A 580 -16.53 40.93 -15.22
CA ASN A 580 -15.49 40.10 -14.65
C ASN A 580 -14.30 39.96 -15.61
N LEU A 581 -13.11 39.74 -15.06
CA LEU A 581 -11.95 39.30 -15.82
C LEU A 581 -11.74 37.80 -15.56
N ILE A 582 -11.98 36.99 -16.59
CA ILE A 582 -11.89 35.52 -16.49
C ILE A 582 -10.47 35.11 -16.89
N TYR A 583 -9.78 34.46 -15.99
CA TYR A 583 -8.47 33.88 -16.24
C TYR A 583 -8.55 32.55 -16.98
N GLY A 584 -9.53 31.72 -16.63
CA GLY A 584 -9.80 30.45 -17.30
C GLY A 584 -11.20 29.94 -16.96
N TYR A 585 -11.72 29.03 -17.77
CA TYR A 585 -12.98 28.35 -17.50
C TYR A 585 -12.96 26.86 -17.84
N GLN A 586 -13.78 26.10 -17.15
CA GLN A 586 -14.04 24.69 -17.38
C GLN A 586 -15.55 24.48 -17.31
N LEU A 587 -16.13 23.79 -18.30
CA LEU A 587 -17.57 23.59 -18.39
C LEU A 587 -17.92 22.17 -18.84
N GLY A 588 -18.88 21.58 -18.14
CA GLY A 588 -19.61 20.39 -18.56
C GLY A 588 -21.03 20.78 -18.93
N ILE A 589 -21.42 20.53 -20.17
CA ILE A 589 -22.76 20.78 -20.69
C ILE A 589 -23.36 19.43 -21.07
N LYS A 590 -24.55 19.15 -20.56
CA LYS A 590 -25.35 18.00 -20.97
C LYS A 590 -26.41 18.45 -21.94
N PHE A 591 -26.66 17.65 -22.97
CA PHE A 591 -27.76 17.87 -23.90
C PHE A 591 -28.46 16.57 -24.29
N ASP A 592 -29.68 16.68 -24.83
CA ASP A 592 -30.41 15.52 -25.34
C ASP A 592 -30.11 15.28 -26.84
N PRO A 593 -29.34 14.23 -27.20
CA PRO A 593 -28.97 13.93 -28.58
C PRO A 593 -30.14 13.46 -29.46
N SER A 594 -31.29 13.11 -28.86
CA SER A 594 -32.52 12.79 -29.60
C SER A 594 -33.23 14.04 -30.13
N HIS A 595 -33.00 15.20 -29.49
CA HIS A 595 -33.60 16.48 -29.87
C HIS A 595 -32.64 17.36 -30.67
N LEU A 596 -31.35 17.34 -30.33
CA LEU A 596 -30.36 18.28 -30.84
C LEU A 596 -29.06 17.55 -31.19
N GLU A 597 -28.55 17.74 -32.41
CA GLU A 597 -27.21 17.30 -32.79
C GLU A 597 -26.23 18.47 -32.74
N ILE A 598 -25.11 18.32 -32.04
CA ILE A 598 -23.99 19.26 -32.12
C ILE A 598 -23.02 18.74 -33.18
N SER A 599 -22.78 19.55 -34.20
CA SER A 599 -21.95 19.19 -35.36
C SER A 599 -20.56 19.85 -35.36
N GLY A 600 -20.33 20.82 -34.48
CA GLY A 600 -19.06 21.47 -34.34
C GLY A 600 -19.07 22.63 -33.35
N VAL A 601 -17.91 23.27 -33.22
CA VAL A 601 -17.69 24.46 -32.41
C VAL A 601 -17.03 25.54 -33.24
N ASP A 602 -17.35 26.80 -32.96
CA ASP A 602 -16.73 27.95 -33.61
C ASP A 602 -16.30 28.98 -32.55
N LYS A 603 -15.39 29.87 -32.97
CA LYS A 603 -14.82 30.91 -32.13
C LYS A 603 -15.90 31.88 -31.66
N GLY A 604 -15.88 32.18 -30.36
CA GLY A 604 -16.67 33.26 -29.77
C GLY A 604 -16.03 34.62 -30.03
N SER A 605 -16.21 35.54 -29.09
CA SER A 605 -15.58 36.86 -29.08
C SER A 605 -14.26 36.88 -28.28
N VAL A 606 -13.67 35.71 -28.01
CA VAL A 606 -12.41 35.55 -27.28
C VAL A 606 -11.20 35.66 -28.22
N ASN A 607 -10.02 36.00 -27.69
CA ASN A 607 -8.83 36.18 -28.53
C ASN A 607 -8.22 34.84 -28.96
N TYR A 608 -8.01 33.92 -28.00
CA TYR A 608 -7.49 32.57 -28.21
C TYR A 608 -8.62 31.53 -28.34
N PHE A 609 -8.56 30.70 -29.39
CA PHE A 609 -9.49 29.60 -29.63
C PHE A 609 -8.75 28.42 -30.22
N SER A 610 -8.89 27.25 -29.58
CA SER A 610 -8.34 25.97 -30.03
C SER A 610 -9.41 24.90 -29.93
N LEU A 611 -9.45 23.97 -30.90
CA LEU A 611 -10.32 22.80 -30.83
C LEU A 611 -9.92 21.85 -29.68
N ASP A 612 -8.67 21.90 -29.22
CA ASP A 612 -8.20 21.07 -28.11
C ASP A 612 -8.80 21.48 -26.76
N ASN A 613 -9.41 22.67 -26.72
CA ASN A 613 -10.16 23.12 -25.56
C ASN A 613 -11.51 22.40 -25.43
N PHE A 614 -11.84 21.47 -26.33
CA PHE A 614 -13.14 20.80 -26.40
C PHE A 614 -13.01 19.28 -26.50
N ASN A 615 -13.99 18.56 -25.95
CA ASN A 615 -14.20 17.15 -26.29
C ASN A 615 -15.37 17.02 -27.26
N LEU A 616 -15.07 16.68 -28.51
CA LEU A 616 -16.08 16.45 -29.56
C LEU A 616 -16.41 14.95 -29.74
N LYS A 617 -15.70 14.04 -29.06
CA LYS A 617 -15.90 12.59 -29.17
C LYS A 617 -17.12 12.12 -28.37
N LYS A 618 -17.48 12.86 -27.31
CA LYS A 618 -18.57 12.56 -26.38
C LYS A 618 -19.94 13.12 -26.79
N LEU A 619 -20.03 13.83 -27.92
CA LEU A 619 -21.28 14.44 -28.39
C LEU A 619 -22.40 13.41 -28.63
N LYS A 620 -22.07 12.19 -29.07
CA LYS A 620 -23.07 11.11 -29.25
C LYS A 620 -23.67 10.63 -27.91
N GLU A 621 -22.96 10.82 -26.81
CA GLU A 621 -23.39 10.47 -25.46
C GLU A 621 -24.22 11.60 -24.82
N GLY A 622 -24.45 12.72 -25.53
CA GLY A 622 -25.14 13.89 -25.00
C GLY A 622 -24.28 14.74 -24.06
N GLU A 623 -22.95 14.60 -24.15
CA GLU A 623 -22.00 15.32 -23.31
C GLU A 623 -21.12 16.25 -24.15
N PHE A 624 -21.00 17.49 -23.70
CA PHE A 624 -20.11 18.50 -24.25
C PHE A 624 -19.20 19.01 -23.14
N ARG A 625 -17.89 18.98 -23.36
CA ARG A 625 -16.89 19.37 -22.36
C ARG A 625 -15.95 20.42 -22.95
N THR A 626 -15.62 21.43 -22.16
CA THR A 626 -14.61 22.41 -22.55
C THR A 626 -13.75 22.87 -21.37
N VAL A 627 -12.47 23.14 -21.64
CA VAL A 627 -11.50 23.74 -20.73
C VAL A 627 -10.75 24.79 -21.52
N TRP A 628 -10.79 26.04 -21.10
CA TRP A 628 -10.09 27.13 -21.74
C TRP A 628 -9.13 27.79 -20.75
N LEU A 629 -7.86 27.86 -21.16
CA LEU A 629 -6.81 28.67 -20.57
C LEU A 629 -5.85 29.01 -21.71
N ASP A 630 -5.45 30.28 -21.85
CA ASP A 630 -4.50 30.68 -22.89
C ASP A 630 -3.06 30.37 -22.45
N PHE A 631 -2.52 29.25 -22.93
CA PHE A 631 -1.16 28.83 -22.60
C PHE A 631 -0.08 29.70 -23.23
N GLU A 632 -0.35 30.31 -24.40
CA GLU A 632 0.68 31.00 -25.18
C GLU A 632 0.89 32.44 -24.70
N LYS A 633 -0.19 33.22 -24.61
CA LYS A 633 -0.10 34.66 -24.31
C LYS A 633 -0.60 35.00 -22.93
N ASN A 634 -1.16 34.03 -22.21
CA ASN A 634 -1.73 34.24 -20.89
C ASN A 634 -2.79 35.36 -20.89
N GLU A 635 -3.55 35.50 -21.98
CA GLU A 635 -4.59 36.51 -22.09
C GLU A 635 -5.80 36.13 -21.21
N LYS A 636 -6.47 37.15 -20.69
CA LYS A 636 -7.67 37.00 -19.88
C LYS A 636 -8.88 37.47 -20.67
N ILE A 637 -10.03 36.85 -20.44
CA ILE A 637 -11.28 37.26 -21.08
C ILE A 637 -11.90 38.37 -20.25
N ARG A 638 -11.89 39.60 -20.78
CA ARG A 638 -12.67 40.70 -20.21
C ARG A 638 -14.12 40.57 -20.64
N VAL A 639 -14.99 40.35 -19.67
CA VAL A 639 -16.44 40.45 -19.84
C VAL A 639 -16.85 41.87 -19.49
N SER A 640 -17.44 42.59 -20.45
CA SER A 640 -18.01 43.92 -20.26
C SER A 640 -19.46 43.85 -20.71
N GLU A 641 -20.37 43.65 -19.74
CA GLU A 641 -21.78 43.29 -19.92
C GLU A 641 -22.00 41.87 -20.43
N LYS A 642 -21.54 41.56 -21.64
CA LYS A 642 -21.68 40.22 -22.26
C LYS A 642 -20.48 39.91 -23.15
N LYS A 643 -20.01 38.67 -23.11
CA LYS A 643 -18.93 38.19 -23.96
C LYS A 643 -19.17 36.76 -24.41
N ASP A 644 -19.23 36.55 -25.72
CA ASP A 644 -19.32 35.21 -26.31
C ASP A 644 -18.02 34.46 -26.03
N LEU A 645 -18.10 33.33 -25.32
CA LEU A 645 -16.95 32.47 -25.02
C LEU A 645 -16.66 31.57 -26.22
N PHE A 646 -17.68 30.86 -26.69
CA PHE A 646 -17.63 29.98 -27.85
C PHE A 646 -19.02 29.82 -28.46
N LYS A 647 -19.07 29.26 -29.67
CA LYS A 647 -20.31 28.97 -30.38
C LYS A 647 -20.41 27.48 -30.66
N MET A 648 -21.61 26.91 -30.52
CA MET A 648 -21.92 25.54 -30.92
C MET A 648 -22.72 25.57 -32.23
N ILE A 649 -22.35 24.72 -33.19
CA ILE A 649 -23.12 24.54 -34.42
C ILE A 649 -24.09 23.38 -34.20
N VAL A 650 -25.38 23.70 -34.13
CA VAL A 650 -26.42 22.75 -33.75
C VAL A 650 -27.41 22.51 -34.87
N ASN A 651 -27.85 21.26 -35.01
CA ASN A 651 -28.85 20.81 -35.97
C ASN A 651 -30.00 20.12 -35.19
N PRO A 652 -31.14 20.79 -35.00
CA PRO A 652 -32.28 20.18 -34.32
C PRO A 652 -32.84 19.01 -35.12
N ARG A 653 -33.09 17.88 -34.42
CA ARG A 653 -33.78 16.71 -34.97
C ARG A 653 -35.30 16.86 -34.90
N VAL A 654 -35.76 17.61 -33.89
CA VAL A 654 -37.16 18.00 -33.70
C VAL A 654 -37.22 19.49 -33.41
N LYS A 655 -38.42 20.08 -33.48
CA LYS A 655 -38.63 21.49 -33.15
C LYS A 655 -38.32 21.75 -31.67
N VAL A 656 -37.42 22.69 -31.37
CA VAL A 656 -37.03 23.07 -30.01
C VAL A 656 -37.43 24.52 -29.74
N CYS A 657 -38.42 24.72 -28.87
CA CYS A 657 -38.87 26.06 -28.45
C CYS A 657 -38.34 26.47 -27.07
N ASN A 658 -37.79 25.53 -26.30
CA ASN A 658 -37.18 25.78 -25.00
C ASN A 658 -35.83 25.06 -24.95
N LEU A 659 -34.75 25.80 -25.12
CA LEU A 659 -33.40 25.22 -25.16
C LEU A 659 -32.91 24.81 -23.77
N ASP A 660 -33.38 25.45 -22.70
CA ASP A 660 -32.99 25.13 -21.31
C ASP A 660 -33.40 23.72 -20.87
N GLN A 661 -34.47 23.16 -21.49
CA GLN A 661 -34.87 21.77 -21.25
C GLN A 661 -33.98 20.75 -21.98
N ILE A 662 -33.28 21.19 -23.02
CA ILE A 662 -32.53 20.31 -23.93
C ILE A 662 -31.03 20.44 -23.69
N LEU A 663 -30.55 21.58 -23.21
CA LEU A 663 -29.13 21.91 -23.07
C LEU A 663 -28.92 22.68 -21.76
N GLY A 664 -28.03 22.17 -20.90
CA GLY A 664 -27.79 22.76 -19.59
C GLY A 664 -26.44 22.39 -18.99
N LEU A 665 -25.98 23.18 -18.01
CA LEU A 665 -24.76 22.89 -17.27
C LEU A 665 -24.93 21.62 -16.43
N ASN A 666 -23.86 20.84 -16.33
CA ASN A 666 -23.87 19.56 -15.62
C ASN A 666 -22.50 19.24 -15.02
N ASP A 667 -22.38 19.37 -13.69
CA ASP A 667 -21.14 19.09 -12.95
C ASP A 667 -20.74 17.61 -12.96
N GLN A 668 -21.65 16.68 -13.28
CA GLN A 668 -21.33 15.26 -13.43
C GLN A 668 -20.61 14.95 -14.73
N THR A 669 -20.86 15.75 -15.77
CA THR A 669 -20.20 15.66 -17.08
C THR A 669 -18.76 16.15 -16.97
N LEU A 670 -18.62 17.37 -16.43
CA LEU A 670 -17.35 17.99 -16.06
C LEU A 670 -17.69 19.13 -15.09
N GLU A 671 -16.93 19.28 -14.02
CA GLU A 671 -17.19 20.33 -13.04
C GLU A 671 -17.15 21.73 -13.69
N ASN A 672 -18.18 22.55 -13.46
CA ASN A 672 -18.24 23.90 -13.98
C ASN A 672 -17.46 24.86 -13.08
N LEU A 673 -16.39 25.46 -13.61
CA LEU A 673 -15.45 26.31 -12.88
C LEU A 673 -15.13 27.56 -13.69
N PHE A 674 -15.09 28.71 -13.03
CA PHE A 674 -14.53 29.94 -13.55
C PHE A 674 -13.56 30.53 -12.54
N TYR A 675 -12.38 30.92 -13.02
CA TYR A 675 -11.36 31.56 -12.19
C TYR A 675 -11.11 32.99 -12.65
N ASP A 676 -10.94 33.90 -11.70
CA ASP A 676 -10.48 35.25 -11.96
C ASP A 676 -8.94 35.34 -12.08
N GLU A 677 -8.44 36.53 -12.40
CA GLU A 677 -7.02 36.85 -12.49
C GLU A 677 -6.21 36.54 -11.22
N ASN A 678 -6.87 36.48 -10.06
CA ASN A 678 -6.27 36.16 -8.77
C ASN A 678 -6.41 34.66 -8.43
N SER A 679 -6.82 33.84 -9.39
CA SER A 679 -7.05 32.39 -9.21
C SER A 679 -8.09 32.06 -8.14
N ARG A 680 -9.09 32.94 -7.99
CA ARG A 680 -10.26 32.71 -7.13
C ARG A 680 -11.43 32.25 -7.99
N LEU A 681 -12.23 31.33 -7.44
CA LEU A 681 -13.48 30.94 -8.07
C LEU A 681 -14.44 32.14 -8.10
N ILE A 682 -15.07 32.34 -9.24
CA ILE A 682 -16.09 33.37 -9.44
C ILE A 682 -17.37 32.77 -9.99
N ASP A 683 -18.51 33.23 -9.50
CA ASP A 683 -19.80 32.84 -10.05
C ASP A 683 -20.10 33.70 -11.28
N LEU A 684 -20.63 33.07 -12.34
CA LEU A 684 -20.99 33.75 -13.58
C LEU A 684 -22.35 33.28 -14.09
N GLU A 685 -23.13 34.22 -14.60
CA GLU A 685 -24.31 33.93 -15.38
C GLU A 685 -23.91 33.66 -16.83
N LEU A 686 -24.36 32.53 -17.36
CA LEU A 686 -24.16 32.16 -18.75
C LEU A 686 -25.47 32.31 -19.51
N THR A 687 -25.36 32.76 -20.75
CA THR A 687 -26.51 32.83 -21.65
C THR A 687 -26.26 32.09 -22.94
N ALA A 688 -27.31 31.42 -23.42
CA ALA A 688 -27.34 30.77 -24.73
C ALA A 688 -28.29 31.55 -25.64
N SER A 689 -27.76 32.08 -26.74
CA SER A 689 -28.59 32.71 -27.79
C SER A 689 -28.36 32.00 -29.11
N ALA A 690 -29.44 31.66 -29.81
CA ALA A 690 -29.38 30.94 -31.08
C ALA A 690 -29.70 31.86 -32.26
N GLN A 691 -28.90 31.73 -33.31
CA GLN A 691 -29.13 32.40 -34.59
C GLN A 691 -29.21 31.36 -35.71
N GLU A 692 -30.26 31.41 -36.53
CA GLU A 692 -30.37 30.55 -37.73
C GLU A 692 -29.22 30.89 -38.69
N LEU A 693 -28.50 29.87 -39.12
CA LEU A 693 -27.48 30.01 -40.15
C LEU A 693 -28.18 30.04 -41.50
N LYS A 694 -28.12 31.16 -42.21
CA LYS A 694 -28.65 31.26 -43.58
C LYS A 694 -27.80 30.42 -44.54
N LYS A 695 -28.38 30.00 -45.67
CA LYS A 695 -27.68 29.18 -46.70
C LYS A 695 -26.34 29.77 -47.16
N ASP A 696 -26.19 31.09 -47.13
CA ASP A 696 -24.93 31.81 -47.44
C ASP A 696 -24.00 31.98 -46.22
N ASP A 697 -24.55 31.98 -45.00
CA ASP A 697 -23.79 31.90 -43.73
C ASP A 697 -23.32 30.47 -43.43
N ILE A 698 -23.94 29.47 -44.07
CA ILE A 698 -23.52 28.05 -44.16
C ILE A 698 -22.36 27.89 -45.18
N ASN A 699 -21.53 28.93 -45.39
CA ASN A 699 -20.17 28.79 -45.90
C ASN A 699 -19.28 28.08 -44.86
N ASN A 700 -19.72 26.91 -44.39
CA ASN A 700 -19.11 26.13 -43.32
C ASN A 700 -17.94 25.33 -43.87
N ASP A 701 -16.93 26.02 -44.39
CA ASP A 701 -15.59 25.47 -44.46
C ASP A 701 -15.10 25.32 -43.02
N ILE A 702 -15.37 24.15 -42.42
CA ILE A 702 -15.17 23.88 -41.00
C ILE A 702 -14.17 22.75 -40.80
N LEU A 703 -13.30 22.91 -39.81
CA LEU A 703 -12.50 21.83 -39.28
C LEU A 703 -13.34 21.02 -38.29
N LEU A 704 -13.66 19.78 -38.67
CA LEU A 704 -14.50 18.87 -37.88
C LEU A 704 -13.69 18.15 -36.80
N ASN A 705 -12.49 17.66 -37.15
CA ASN A 705 -11.69 16.83 -36.25
C ASN A 705 -10.21 16.80 -36.65
N VAL A 706 -9.34 16.52 -35.67
CA VAL A 706 -7.89 16.33 -35.86
C VAL A 706 -7.47 15.06 -35.11
N PHE A 707 -6.98 14.04 -35.81
CA PHE A 707 -6.73 12.71 -35.21
C PHE A 707 -5.70 11.85 -35.98
N PRO A 708 -5.08 10.84 -35.34
CA PRO A 708 -5.09 10.58 -33.90
C PRO A 708 -4.26 11.63 -33.14
N ASN A 709 -4.70 11.95 -31.92
CA ASN A 709 -3.93 12.76 -30.98
C ASN A 709 -3.91 11.99 -29.65
N PRO A 710 -2.76 11.45 -29.20
CA PRO A 710 -1.41 11.55 -29.80
C PRO A 710 -1.24 10.81 -31.14
N THR A 711 -0.20 11.16 -31.91
CA THR A 711 0.19 10.48 -33.15
C THR A 711 1.63 9.97 -33.09
N SER A 712 1.91 8.83 -33.73
CA SER A 712 3.25 8.26 -33.91
C SER A 712 3.81 8.41 -35.34
N GLY A 713 3.09 9.08 -36.24
CA GLY A 713 3.57 9.25 -37.62
C GLY A 713 2.57 9.75 -38.66
N GLU A 714 1.29 9.86 -38.33
CA GLU A 714 0.25 10.36 -39.24
C GLU A 714 -0.77 11.23 -38.50
N ILE A 715 -1.15 12.38 -39.07
CA ILE A 715 -2.25 13.21 -38.56
C ILE A 715 -3.26 13.47 -39.68
N ASN A 716 -4.54 13.35 -39.35
CA ASN A 716 -5.67 13.55 -40.24
C ASN A 716 -6.45 14.78 -39.80
N PHE A 717 -6.73 15.68 -40.74
CA PHE A 717 -7.64 16.81 -40.58
C PHE A 717 -8.93 16.49 -41.34
N GLU A 718 -10.01 16.27 -40.61
CA GLU A 718 -11.33 16.08 -41.18
C GLU A 718 -11.98 17.45 -41.34
N ILE A 719 -12.26 17.83 -42.59
CA ILE A 719 -12.79 19.14 -42.95
C ILE A 719 -14.03 18.95 -43.82
N SER A 720 -15.01 19.83 -43.69
CA SER A 720 -16.13 19.90 -44.63
C SER A 720 -16.07 21.22 -45.35
N VAL A 721 -16.23 21.22 -46.68
CA VAL A 721 -16.26 22.45 -47.49
C VAL A 721 -17.46 22.44 -48.42
N GLN A 722 -18.04 23.60 -48.73
CA GLN A 722 -19.27 23.67 -49.57
C GLN A 722 -18.98 23.59 -51.07
N SER A 723 -17.80 24.08 -51.48
CA SER A 723 -17.35 24.07 -52.87
C SER A 723 -15.86 23.75 -52.91
N LYS A 724 -15.31 23.56 -54.11
CA LYS A 724 -13.90 23.24 -54.26
C LYS A 724 -13.04 24.37 -53.67
N ALA A 725 -12.33 24.10 -52.58
CA ALA A 725 -11.59 25.10 -51.82
C ALA A 725 -10.12 24.72 -51.65
N LYS A 726 -9.26 25.74 -51.49
CA LYS A 726 -7.85 25.54 -51.09
C LYS A 726 -7.74 25.59 -49.58
N VAL A 727 -7.04 24.61 -49.03
CA VAL A 727 -6.74 24.46 -47.61
C VAL A 727 -5.24 24.67 -47.44
N ASN A 728 -4.87 25.60 -46.57
CA ASN A 728 -3.48 25.78 -46.15
C ASN A 728 -3.35 25.28 -44.71
N ILE A 729 -2.48 24.30 -44.48
CA ILE A 729 -2.20 23.73 -43.17
C ILE A 729 -0.75 24.06 -42.84
N SER A 730 -0.53 24.78 -41.75
CA SER A 730 0.79 25.06 -41.20
C SER A 730 0.96 24.31 -39.90
N LEU A 731 2.03 23.54 -39.78
CA LEU A 731 2.45 22.84 -38.56
C LEU A 731 3.70 23.51 -38.00
N ARG A 732 3.79 23.71 -36.69
CA ARG A 732 4.96 24.27 -36.00
C ARG A 732 5.30 23.41 -34.80
N ASP A 733 6.55 22.95 -34.66
CA ASP A 733 6.98 22.28 -33.42
C ASP A 733 7.34 23.29 -32.31
N SER A 734 7.59 22.78 -31.10
CA SER A 734 7.98 23.59 -29.93
C SER A 734 9.29 24.36 -30.11
N PHE A 735 10.14 23.97 -31.08
CA PHE A 735 11.37 24.68 -31.44
C PHE A 735 11.16 25.74 -32.53
N GLY A 736 9.92 25.95 -32.98
CA GLY A 736 9.55 26.93 -33.99
C GLY A 736 9.74 26.46 -35.43
N LYS A 737 10.16 25.22 -35.67
CA LYS A 737 10.28 24.68 -37.02
C LYS A 737 8.88 24.55 -37.62
N THR A 738 8.68 25.15 -38.78
CA THR A 738 7.37 25.21 -39.44
C THR A 738 7.37 24.41 -40.74
N VAL A 739 6.29 23.67 -41.00
CA VAL A 739 6.04 22.94 -42.26
C VAL A 739 4.64 23.32 -42.75
N THR A 740 4.51 23.65 -44.03
CA THR A 740 3.23 24.09 -44.60
C THR A 740 2.81 23.19 -45.76
N LEU A 741 1.54 22.81 -45.79
CA LEU A 741 0.89 22.06 -46.86
C LEU A 741 -0.21 22.91 -47.49
N ASN A 742 -0.30 22.88 -48.81
CA ASN A 742 -1.42 23.42 -49.57
C ASN A 742 -2.11 22.29 -50.32
N GLN A 743 -3.40 22.07 -50.05
CA GLN A 743 -4.19 21.06 -50.74
C GLN A 743 -5.50 21.65 -51.23
N THR A 744 -5.96 21.19 -52.40
CA THR A 744 -7.30 21.52 -52.88
C THR A 744 -8.24 20.38 -52.54
N VAL A 745 -9.39 20.69 -51.95
CA VAL A 745 -10.42 19.72 -51.56
C VAL A 745 -11.72 20.00 -52.31
N ASN A 746 -12.53 18.97 -52.51
CA ASN A 746 -13.81 19.08 -53.23
C ASN A 746 -14.94 19.39 -52.25
N ALA A 747 -16.10 19.82 -52.77
CA ALA A 747 -17.31 19.97 -51.97
C ALA A 747 -17.64 18.68 -51.19
N GLY A 748 -18.07 18.82 -49.93
CA GLY A 748 -18.36 17.74 -48.99
C GLY A 748 -17.29 17.53 -47.92
N SER A 749 -17.38 16.41 -47.22
CA SER A 749 -16.39 16.00 -46.22
C SER A 749 -15.12 15.48 -46.89
N ASN A 750 -13.97 15.97 -46.44
CA ASN A 750 -12.66 15.58 -46.91
C ASN A 750 -11.79 15.22 -45.71
N LYS A 751 -10.85 14.30 -45.94
CA LYS A 751 -9.81 13.95 -44.97
C LYS A 751 -8.46 14.31 -45.58
N VAL A 752 -7.76 15.25 -44.95
CA VAL A 752 -6.41 15.65 -45.33
C VAL A 752 -5.42 14.96 -44.40
N THR A 753 -4.62 14.06 -44.94
CA THR A 753 -3.67 13.23 -44.17
C THR A 753 -2.25 13.73 -44.38
N LEU A 754 -1.54 14.02 -43.29
CA LEU A 754 -0.12 14.41 -43.29
C LEU A 754 0.69 13.28 -42.66
N THR A 755 1.72 12.84 -43.36
CA THR A 755 2.64 11.78 -42.90
C THR A 755 4.10 12.19 -43.14
N HIS A 756 4.39 12.76 -44.31
CA HIS A 756 5.76 13.16 -44.69
C HIS A 756 6.19 14.44 -43.99
N GLU A 757 5.29 15.41 -43.89
CA GLU A 757 5.47 16.71 -43.25
C GLU A 757 5.85 16.54 -41.78
N LEU A 758 5.14 15.63 -41.10
CA LEU A 758 5.36 15.26 -39.70
C LEU A 758 6.77 14.73 -39.43
N ARG A 759 7.38 13.96 -40.34
CA ARG A 759 8.70 13.34 -40.12
C ARG A 759 9.78 14.37 -39.85
N SER A 760 9.64 15.57 -40.41
CA SER A 760 10.62 16.63 -40.29
C SER A 760 10.51 17.41 -38.98
N LEU A 761 9.37 17.35 -38.29
CA LEU A 761 9.14 18.04 -37.03
C LEU A 761 9.67 17.22 -35.85
N SER A 762 10.05 17.87 -34.76
CA SER A 762 10.49 17.18 -33.54
C SER A 762 9.31 16.46 -32.86
N SER A 763 9.57 15.42 -32.06
CA SER A 763 8.54 14.87 -31.15
C SER A 763 8.21 15.91 -30.06
N GLY A 764 6.98 15.86 -29.54
CA GLY A 764 6.42 16.85 -28.61
C GLY A 764 5.13 17.49 -29.13
N ILE A 765 4.73 18.63 -28.56
CA ILE A 765 3.62 19.43 -29.10
C ILE A 765 3.92 19.94 -30.51
N ILE A 766 2.96 19.73 -31.40
CA ILE A 766 2.88 20.39 -32.70
C ILE A 766 1.68 21.32 -32.70
N TYR A 767 1.90 22.60 -32.94
CA TYR A 767 0.87 23.59 -33.19
C TYR A 767 0.45 23.51 -34.65
N TYR A 768 -0.85 23.52 -34.94
CA TYR A 768 -1.36 23.63 -36.28
C TYR A 768 -2.17 24.92 -36.45
N THR A 769 -2.09 25.49 -37.65
CA THR A 769 -3.00 26.51 -38.15
C THR A 769 -3.55 26.05 -39.48
N ILE A 770 -4.86 26.07 -39.62
CA ILE A 770 -5.56 25.74 -40.86
C ILE A 770 -6.28 26.98 -41.36
N GLN A 771 -5.91 27.45 -42.54
CA GLN A 771 -6.68 28.45 -43.27
C GLN A 771 -7.62 27.73 -44.24
N LEU A 772 -8.92 27.86 -43.97
CA LEU A 772 -10.04 27.37 -44.76
C LEU A 772 -10.81 28.57 -45.31
N SER A 773 -10.56 28.93 -46.57
CA SER A 773 -11.12 30.13 -47.20
C SER A 773 -10.84 31.39 -46.36
N THR A 774 -11.86 32.03 -45.77
CA THR A 774 -11.71 33.22 -44.91
C THR A 774 -11.51 32.89 -43.43
N LYS A 775 -11.66 31.62 -43.02
CA LYS A 775 -11.57 31.19 -41.62
C LYS A 775 -10.20 30.59 -41.31
N ALA A 776 -9.70 30.91 -40.12
CA ALA A 776 -8.49 30.30 -39.57
C ALA A 776 -8.87 29.46 -38.33
N TYR A 777 -8.47 28.20 -38.34
CA TYR A 777 -8.55 27.29 -37.20
C TYR A 777 -7.15 27.10 -36.66
N SER A 778 -7.00 26.94 -35.35
CA SER A 778 -5.71 26.60 -34.75
C SER A 778 -5.92 25.60 -33.63
N GLY A 779 -4.86 24.87 -33.31
CA GLY A 779 -4.82 23.94 -32.20
C GLY A 779 -3.47 23.24 -32.15
N THR A 780 -3.43 22.12 -31.46
CA THR A 780 -2.23 21.34 -31.20
C THR A 780 -2.50 19.84 -31.30
N PHE A 781 -1.46 19.05 -31.46
CA PHE A 781 -1.50 17.62 -31.21
C PHE A 781 -0.14 17.14 -30.73
N PHE A 782 -0.09 16.00 -30.05
CA PHE A 782 1.16 15.45 -29.53
C PHE A 782 1.75 14.42 -30.51
N LYS A 783 2.99 14.65 -30.94
CA LYS A 783 3.77 13.71 -31.74
C LYS A 783 4.71 12.92 -30.81
N ILE A 784 4.58 11.60 -30.82
CA ILE A 784 5.45 10.68 -30.07
C ILE A 784 6.69 10.37 -30.89
#